data_AF-A0A182MDH2-F1
#
_entry.id   AF-A0A182MDH2-F1
#
_cell.length_a   1.000
_cell.length_b   1.000
_cell.length_c   1.000
_cell.angle_alpha   90.00
_cell.angle_beta   90.00
_cell.angle_gamma   90.00
#
_symmetry.space_group_name_H-M   'P 1'
#
loop_
_entity.id
_entity.type
_entity.pdbx_description
1 polymer ?
#
loop_
_entity_poly.entity_id
_entity_poly.type
_entity_poly.pdbx_seq_one_letter_code
_entity_poly.pdbx_strand_id
1 'polypeptide(L)'
;MSGIQNEAFLTEMEGVPSISYDHDETVPGDGQTARPGQGQSTDKLYDRLSGAIERHRKHIELGIYILLNVVVIVFFGFATNYYLEYEQDDCGMQWCDGYGMLVLLVGFVYLGLLYYYLVKPLFGRHFTQYLVEPAFRIISHIVKPWYIRLGAVCLVLAGFGVFVYFETRDQTERLISLSGMAFLLVISFVISKHPTRINYRPVVLGVIFQFLLGLFCIRWEVGRSIFSCVGNKVATFLNYTRAGASFVYGMVLVGDGENEYAIFAFSVLSVIYFFSFFISILYYLGAMQWVVLKLGWILQSILGTTVCESVIAAANIFLGMSESPLLIRPYLKDLTYSEIHSIMTSGYATVSGTVLAAYISFGANPAHLITASVMAAPGALCFAKMIYPETEESKTRSDNIQMEEPTDSSMLDAASNGASAATPIVLGIIANLIAFVSFIAFLNGLLAWFGWRVGWEDVSLENIFGAVFRPLAFVMGVPWDDSYYVGKVIGIKMIVNEFVAFQRLGDFIADQAITPRSAAIATYAVCGFANPSSMGIMIGTLSAMVPHKRNVITSVAFRAFLTGSIVCFMTASIGGLLMDDSIFNNFAYLNTFLQEEIALSTIGLDDSECSENAAQSNLRRYTTICIINGAVVIFFAFATKRFIQHAQNCQTDCGMQWCDGYGMLLLLLGFIYVGLLYFLLLKPRLERTLYRMLAPVGSHFGRMFRTRTAKLTAGAIVLLAFAIFLYFDTRGDTNRLMPLTGMVVFLALSVLMSKHPKKINYRPVCAGLLLQAILGLVCIRWEVGRSIFACIGAKVDTFLGYSAVGASFVYSDALIKQYAVFAFSVLSVIYFFSFFISILYYLGAMQWVVLKLGWILQSLMGTTVCEGIMAAANIFLGMSETPLIIKPYVKDLTHSELHSVMSSGFATVSGTVLAAYISFGASPGHLITASVISAPAVLCVAKIIYPEVETSKTTSENIVIAKSTDSSVIDAACNGASSASSLIMGIIANLIAFVSFVAFVNGVLAWLGMLVGVEDVSLEWICGYIFRPLAFVMGVSWKDSEQVGQVIGIKTVVNEFVAYQRLGEFIRDDSITKRSATIATYAICGFANPSSLGIMIGAMSAMAPERRGAITSVSFRSFITGSIACFMTACIAGLLIDDFHPMDGSYTTLENSTIV
;
A
#
# COMPACT_ATOMS: atom_id res chain seq x y z
N MET A 1 -39.39 34.22 15.55
CA MET A 1 -39.50 34.42 17.00
C MET A 1 -38.43 33.54 17.61
N SER A 2 -37.43 34.04 18.34
CA SER A 2 -36.98 35.41 18.62
C SER A 2 -35.50 35.55 18.19
N GLY A 3 -34.85 36.71 18.11
CA GLY A 3 -35.32 38.09 18.37
C GLY A 3 -34.27 38.91 19.12
N ILE A 4 -33.13 39.20 18.47
CA ILE A 4 -32.06 40.12 18.91
C ILE A 4 -31.75 41.07 17.73
N GLN A 5 -31.13 42.23 17.99
CA GLN A 5 -31.13 43.43 17.13
C GLN A 5 -30.31 43.31 15.82
N ASN A 6 -30.87 43.90 14.74
CA ASN A 6 -30.16 44.19 13.49
C ASN A 6 -29.61 45.64 13.50
N GLU A 7 -28.49 45.91 14.18
CA GLU A 7 -27.80 47.21 14.11
C GLU A 7 -26.26 47.04 14.07
N ALA A 8 -25.74 46.49 12.96
CA ALA A 8 -24.30 46.48 12.64
C ALA A 8 -24.04 46.19 11.15
N PHE A 9 -24.40 47.12 10.23
CA PHE A 9 -24.09 46.93 8.79
C PHE A 9 -23.87 48.23 7.97
N LEU A 10 -23.40 49.31 8.62
CA LEU A 10 -23.13 50.60 7.93
C LEU A 10 -21.80 51.30 8.32
N THR A 11 -20.84 50.60 8.92
CA THR A 11 -19.52 51.15 9.23
C THR A 11 -18.41 50.10 9.09
N GLU A 12 -17.93 49.89 7.86
CA GLU A 12 -16.64 49.22 7.61
C GLU A 12 -16.06 49.57 6.22
N MET A 13 -15.71 50.86 6.04
CA MET A 13 -14.84 51.35 4.96
C MET A 13 -13.87 52.45 5.44
N GLU A 14 -13.56 52.45 6.74
CA GLU A 14 -12.49 53.24 7.34
C GLU A 14 -11.88 52.38 8.46
N GLY A 15 -10.75 51.73 8.16
CA GLY A 15 -10.27 50.60 8.95
C GLY A 15 -9.07 49.88 8.35
N VAL A 16 -8.09 50.61 7.83
CA VAL A 16 -6.73 50.06 7.64
C VAL A 16 -6.02 50.24 8.97
N PRO A 17 -5.59 49.16 9.67
CA PRO A 17 -4.81 49.31 10.89
C PRO A 17 -3.50 50.06 10.58
N SER A 18 -3.29 51.20 11.23
CA SER A 18 -1.98 51.84 11.28
C SER A 18 -1.06 50.96 12.12
N ILE A 19 -0.04 50.35 11.49
CA ILE A 19 0.87 49.43 12.16
C ILE A 19 1.73 50.19 13.19
N SER A 20 1.34 50.13 14.46
CA SER A 20 2.16 50.52 15.60
C SER A 20 2.99 49.32 16.06
N TYR A 21 4.31 49.41 15.89
CA TYR A 21 5.26 48.42 16.41
C TYR A 21 5.51 48.67 17.91
N ASP A 22 4.63 48.16 18.77
CA ASP A 22 4.92 48.01 20.19
C ASP A 22 5.69 46.70 20.42
N HIS A 23 7.02 46.80 20.38
CA HIS A 23 7.92 45.74 20.84
C HIS A 23 8.21 45.90 22.33
N ASP A 24 7.37 45.30 23.19
CA ASP A 24 7.73 45.13 24.60
C ASP A 24 7.11 43.86 25.21
N GLU A 25 7.84 42.74 25.17
CA GLU A 25 7.76 41.72 26.21
C GLU A 25 9.12 41.02 26.35
N THR A 26 9.57 40.79 27.59
CA THR A 26 10.98 40.48 27.90
C THR A 26 11.15 39.17 28.67
N VAL A 27 11.85 38.20 28.07
CA VAL A 27 12.32 36.97 28.74
C VAL A 27 13.76 36.66 28.29
N PRO A 28 14.73 36.41 29.21
CA PRO A 28 16.16 36.31 28.88
C PRO A 28 16.67 34.86 28.70
N GLY A 29 17.81 34.69 28.01
CA GLY A 29 18.52 33.39 27.97
C GLY A 29 19.70 33.30 26.99
N ASP A 30 20.91 33.61 27.46
CA ASP A 30 22.25 33.29 26.94
C ASP A 30 22.41 32.66 25.53
N GLY A 31 22.86 33.49 24.58
CA GLY A 31 24.31 33.61 24.37
C GLY A 31 25.02 32.63 23.42
N GLN A 32 25.43 33.14 22.24
CA GLN A 32 26.69 32.73 21.62
C GLN A 32 27.32 33.87 20.79
N THR A 33 28.65 33.89 20.71
CA THR A 33 29.42 35.05 20.24
C THR A 33 29.79 34.97 18.75
N ALA A 34 29.50 36.03 18.01
CA ALA A 34 29.97 36.25 16.64
C ALA A 34 30.83 37.53 16.54
N ARG A 35 31.79 37.56 15.62
CA ARG A 35 32.82 38.62 15.52
C ARG A 35 32.34 39.79 14.66
N PRO A 36 32.62 41.06 15.03
CA PRO A 36 32.34 42.20 14.18
C PRO A 36 33.41 42.39 13.10
N GLY A 37 33.01 42.66 11.85
CA GLY A 37 33.89 43.34 10.88
C GLY A 37 33.98 42.78 9.46
N GLN A 38 32.91 42.83 8.67
CA GLN A 38 32.88 43.13 7.22
C GLN A 38 31.41 43.03 6.72
N GLY A 39 30.83 44.13 6.21
CA GLY A 39 29.44 44.13 5.70
C GLY A 39 28.75 45.50 5.63
N GLN A 40 29.00 46.39 6.60
CA GLN A 40 28.22 47.62 6.90
C GLN A 40 27.95 48.67 5.78
N SER A 41 28.41 48.47 4.55
CA SER A 41 28.16 49.34 3.39
C SER A 41 26.98 48.85 2.53
N THR A 42 26.82 47.54 2.34
CA THR A 42 25.73 46.96 1.55
C THR A 42 24.40 47.06 2.27
N ASP A 43 24.41 46.70 3.55
CA ASP A 43 23.21 46.53 4.37
C ASP A 43 22.46 47.88 4.50
N LYS A 44 23.19 48.97 4.72
CA LYS A 44 22.64 50.34 4.76
C LYS A 44 22.07 50.84 3.43
N LEU A 45 22.45 50.27 2.30
CA LEU A 45 21.81 50.54 1.01
C LEU A 45 20.54 49.70 0.86
N TYR A 46 20.61 48.43 1.26
CA TYR A 46 19.49 47.48 1.24
C TYR A 46 18.34 47.93 2.14
N ASP A 47 18.62 48.33 3.40
CA ASP A 47 17.66 48.87 4.36
C ASP A 47 16.99 50.18 3.89
N ARG A 48 17.73 50.99 3.11
CA ARG A 48 17.19 52.23 2.52
C ARG A 48 16.34 51.95 1.29
N LEU A 49 16.67 50.91 0.52
CA LEU A 49 15.86 50.45 -0.60
C LEU A 49 14.57 49.78 -0.10
N SER A 50 14.65 48.83 0.83
CA SER A 50 13.46 48.19 1.44
C SER A 50 12.58 49.22 2.15
N GLY A 51 13.15 50.09 2.99
CA GLY A 51 12.44 51.18 3.68
C GLY A 51 11.91 52.31 2.78
N ALA A 52 12.22 52.28 1.47
CA ALA A 52 11.62 53.13 0.44
C ALA A 52 10.59 52.38 -0.42
N ILE A 53 10.84 51.10 -0.72
CA ILE A 53 9.94 50.19 -1.44
C ILE A 53 8.67 49.96 -0.61
N GLU A 54 8.79 49.57 0.66
CA GLU A 54 7.64 49.33 1.55
C GLU A 54 6.73 50.57 1.65
N ARG A 55 7.35 51.76 1.65
CA ARG A 55 6.69 53.07 1.74
C ARG A 55 5.91 53.44 0.46
N HIS A 56 6.29 52.90 -0.69
CA HIS A 56 5.62 53.10 -1.98
C HIS A 56 4.90 51.85 -2.48
N ARG A 57 4.89 50.76 -1.68
CA ARG A 57 4.47 49.42 -2.09
C ARG A 57 3.11 49.41 -2.80
N LYS A 58 2.10 50.07 -2.23
CA LYS A 58 0.75 50.18 -2.84
C LYS A 58 0.75 50.90 -4.20
N HIS A 59 1.64 51.86 -4.42
CA HIS A 59 1.80 52.55 -5.71
C HIS A 59 2.60 51.71 -6.71
N ILE A 60 3.58 50.93 -6.24
CA ILE A 60 4.36 49.98 -7.06
C ILE A 60 3.45 48.83 -7.52
N GLU A 61 2.71 48.22 -6.60
CA GLU A 61 1.69 47.19 -6.88
C GLU A 61 0.65 47.72 -7.88
N LEU A 62 0.08 48.92 -7.65
CA LEU A 62 -0.85 49.55 -8.60
C LEU A 62 -0.23 49.79 -9.98
N GLY A 63 1.02 50.26 -10.05
CA GLY A 63 1.74 50.46 -11.30
C GLY A 63 1.97 49.16 -12.07
N ILE A 64 2.31 48.07 -11.36
CA ILE A 64 2.44 46.72 -11.92
C ILE A 64 1.09 46.22 -12.45
N TYR A 65 -0.01 46.38 -11.70
CA TYR A 65 -1.34 45.98 -12.17
C TYR A 65 -1.79 46.76 -13.42
N ILE A 66 -1.50 48.07 -13.49
CA ILE A 66 -1.79 48.89 -14.68
C ILE A 66 -0.95 48.42 -15.87
N LEU A 67 0.36 48.21 -15.69
CA LEU A 67 1.25 47.72 -16.74
C LEU A 67 0.80 46.35 -17.27
N LEU A 68 0.44 45.42 -16.39
CA LEU A 68 -0.06 44.09 -16.74
C LEU A 68 -1.34 44.19 -17.59
N ASN A 69 -2.28 45.05 -17.20
CA ASN A 69 -3.52 45.28 -17.95
C ASN A 69 -3.24 45.87 -19.35
N VAL A 70 -2.31 46.83 -19.46
CA VAL A 70 -1.90 47.38 -20.76
C VAL A 70 -1.30 46.30 -21.66
N VAL A 71 -0.42 45.45 -21.13
CA VAL A 71 0.17 44.32 -21.88
C VAL A 71 -0.92 43.34 -22.36
N VAL A 72 -1.87 42.97 -21.50
CA VAL A 72 -2.97 42.06 -21.87
C VAL A 72 -3.86 42.66 -22.95
N ILE A 73 -4.21 43.95 -22.86
CA ILE A 73 -5.06 44.63 -23.85
C ILE A 73 -4.33 44.78 -25.20
N VAL A 74 -3.04 45.13 -25.20
CA VAL A 74 -2.23 45.23 -26.42
C VAL A 74 -2.06 43.85 -27.07
N PHE A 75 -1.79 42.81 -26.29
CA PHE A 75 -1.71 41.43 -26.80
C PHE A 75 -3.05 40.96 -27.38
N PHE A 76 -4.17 41.24 -26.70
CA PHE A 76 -5.50 40.89 -27.19
C PHE A 76 -5.83 41.62 -28.51
N GLY A 77 -5.48 42.90 -28.63
CA GLY A 77 -5.63 43.66 -29.88
C GLY A 77 -4.78 43.09 -31.02
N PHE A 78 -3.53 42.71 -30.75
CA PHE A 78 -2.66 42.06 -31.73
C PHE A 78 -3.20 40.70 -32.19
N ALA A 79 -3.62 39.85 -31.25
CA ALA A 79 -4.22 38.55 -31.55
C ALA A 79 -5.54 38.68 -32.34
N THR A 80 -6.35 39.69 -32.02
CA THR A 80 -7.57 40.04 -32.78
C THR A 80 -7.24 40.39 -34.22
N ASN A 81 -6.22 41.22 -34.46
CA ASN A 81 -5.81 41.60 -35.81
C ASN A 81 -5.26 40.39 -36.59
N TYR A 82 -4.42 39.57 -35.95
CA TYR A 82 -3.87 38.36 -36.57
C TYR A 82 -4.96 37.37 -37.01
N TYR A 83 -5.95 37.10 -36.15
CA TYR A 83 -7.10 36.26 -36.48
C TYR A 83 -7.88 36.78 -37.70
N LEU A 84 -8.16 38.09 -37.75
CA LEU A 84 -8.89 38.75 -38.83
C LEU A 84 -8.10 38.82 -40.16
N GLU A 85 -6.77 38.73 -40.11
CA GLU A 85 -5.88 38.90 -41.27
C GLU A 85 -5.39 37.56 -41.85
N TYR A 86 -5.32 36.48 -41.05
CA TYR A 86 -4.74 35.19 -41.47
C TYR A 86 -5.62 33.94 -41.23
N GLU A 87 -6.58 33.97 -40.29
CA GLU A 87 -7.23 32.75 -39.79
C GLU A 87 -8.72 32.62 -40.20
N GLN A 88 -9.26 33.62 -40.90
CA GLN A 88 -10.70 33.73 -41.17
C GLN A 88 -11.24 32.82 -42.31
N ASP A 89 -10.41 32.41 -43.27
CA ASP A 89 -10.86 31.74 -44.50
C ASP A 89 -10.86 30.20 -44.44
N ASP A 90 -9.98 29.56 -43.65
CA ASP A 90 -9.79 28.09 -43.67
C ASP A 90 -10.61 27.32 -42.61
N CYS A 91 -10.92 27.92 -41.47
CA CYS A 91 -11.74 27.31 -40.42
C CYS A 91 -12.51 28.35 -39.58
N GLY A 92 -13.77 28.07 -39.27
CA GLY A 92 -14.58 28.92 -38.38
C GLY A 92 -14.04 28.97 -36.94
N MET A 93 -14.32 30.07 -36.23
CA MET A 93 -13.79 30.38 -34.89
C MET A 93 -13.77 29.16 -33.95
N GLN A 94 -12.57 28.69 -33.63
CA GLN A 94 -12.36 27.64 -32.64
C GLN A 94 -12.63 28.21 -31.24
N TRP A 95 -13.58 27.62 -30.50
CA TRP A 95 -13.98 28.08 -29.17
C TRP A 95 -13.18 27.43 -28.04
N CYS A 96 -12.61 26.24 -28.28
CA CYS A 96 -11.76 25.56 -27.30
C CYS A 96 -10.29 25.93 -27.45
N ASP A 97 -9.82 26.14 -28.67
CA ASP A 97 -8.42 26.37 -29.01
C ASP A 97 -8.29 27.67 -29.81
N GLY A 98 -7.06 28.17 -29.97
CA GLY A 98 -6.80 29.42 -30.70
C GLY A 98 -7.53 30.64 -30.13
N TYR A 99 -7.95 31.53 -31.03
CA TYR A 99 -8.46 32.87 -30.70
C TYR A 99 -9.77 32.88 -29.89
N GLY A 100 -10.72 31.98 -30.14
CA GLY A 100 -12.01 31.99 -29.43
C GLY A 100 -11.88 31.69 -27.93
N MET A 101 -10.91 30.85 -27.53
CA MET A 101 -10.60 30.65 -26.12
C MET A 101 -10.01 31.92 -25.47
N LEU A 102 -9.18 32.67 -26.20
CA LEU A 102 -8.63 33.95 -25.73
C LEU A 102 -9.75 34.99 -25.54
N VAL A 103 -10.70 35.08 -26.47
CA VAL A 103 -11.90 35.93 -26.34
C VAL A 103 -12.73 35.55 -25.11
N LEU A 104 -12.96 34.26 -24.86
CA LEU A 104 -13.67 33.80 -23.67
C LEU A 104 -12.92 34.13 -22.37
N LEU A 105 -11.60 33.93 -22.31
CA LEU A 105 -10.79 34.23 -21.11
C LEU A 105 -10.74 35.73 -20.82
N VAL A 106 -10.40 36.55 -21.81
CA VAL A 106 -10.34 38.01 -21.68
C VAL A 106 -11.73 38.56 -21.35
N GLY A 107 -12.77 38.09 -22.05
CA GLY A 107 -14.15 38.45 -21.78
C GLY A 107 -14.58 38.11 -20.34
N PHE A 108 -14.35 36.89 -19.87
CA PHE A 108 -14.73 36.47 -18.52
C PHE A 108 -13.97 37.24 -17.43
N VAL A 109 -12.66 37.45 -17.62
CA VAL A 109 -11.83 38.22 -16.66
C VAL A 109 -12.27 39.68 -16.61
N TYR A 110 -12.36 40.39 -17.74
CA TYR A 110 -12.72 41.80 -17.73
C TYR A 110 -14.19 42.05 -17.35
N LEU A 111 -15.12 41.17 -17.73
CA LEU A 111 -16.53 41.27 -17.30
C LEU A 111 -16.68 40.92 -15.80
N GLY A 112 -15.87 39.99 -15.28
CA GLY A 112 -15.75 39.72 -13.85
C GLY A 112 -15.17 40.90 -13.05
N LEU A 113 -14.11 41.54 -13.56
CA LEU A 113 -13.52 42.75 -12.98
C LEU A 113 -14.50 43.93 -13.01
N LEU A 114 -15.16 44.18 -14.14
CA LEU A 114 -16.23 45.17 -14.30
C LEU A 114 -17.36 44.92 -13.29
N TYR A 115 -17.80 43.66 -13.16
CA TYR A 115 -18.82 43.29 -12.19
C TYR A 115 -18.35 43.57 -10.74
N TYR A 116 -17.12 43.19 -10.38
CA TYR A 116 -16.67 43.25 -8.99
C TYR A 116 -16.25 44.66 -8.53
N TYR A 117 -15.62 45.46 -9.40
CA TYR A 117 -15.12 46.80 -9.11
C TYR A 117 -16.08 47.93 -9.51
N LEU A 118 -16.99 47.71 -10.46
CA LEU A 118 -17.95 48.73 -10.91
C LEU A 118 -19.38 48.40 -10.47
N VAL A 119 -19.94 47.27 -10.94
CA VAL A 119 -21.37 46.97 -10.78
C VAL A 119 -21.72 46.63 -9.32
N LYS A 120 -20.92 45.80 -8.66
CA LYS A 120 -21.14 45.37 -7.27
C LYS A 120 -21.10 46.54 -6.26
N PRO A 121 -20.13 47.48 -6.29
CA PRO A 121 -20.16 48.63 -5.37
C PRO A 121 -21.23 49.67 -5.73
N LEU A 122 -21.42 50.01 -7.00
CA LEU A 122 -22.41 51.04 -7.41
C LEU A 122 -23.86 50.54 -7.26
N PHE A 123 -24.17 49.38 -7.85
CA PHE A 123 -25.53 48.85 -7.93
C PHE A 123 -25.80 47.73 -6.93
N GLY A 124 -24.80 46.99 -6.45
CA GLY A 124 -25.03 45.80 -5.61
C GLY A 124 -25.83 46.07 -4.33
N ARG A 125 -25.57 47.17 -3.61
CA ARG A 125 -26.40 47.58 -2.45
C ARG A 125 -27.83 47.91 -2.87
N HIS A 126 -27.99 48.74 -3.91
CA HIS A 126 -29.28 49.21 -4.39
C HIS A 126 -30.14 48.07 -4.95
N PHE A 127 -29.57 47.22 -5.81
CA PHE A 127 -30.21 46.03 -6.39
C PHE A 127 -30.61 45.02 -5.31
N THR A 128 -29.75 44.80 -4.29
CA THR A 128 -30.08 43.88 -3.20
C THR A 128 -31.24 44.43 -2.36
N GLN A 129 -31.24 45.72 -2.01
CA GLN A 129 -32.26 46.33 -1.15
C GLN A 129 -33.60 46.59 -1.86
N TYR A 130 -33.59 47.03 -3.13
CA TYR A 130 -34.79 47.42 -3.88
C TYR A 130 -35.34 46.33 -4.81
N LEU A 131 -34.54 45.32 -5.19
CA LEU A 131 -35.01 44.22 -6.05
C LEU A 131 -34.97 42.87 -5.33
N VAL A 132 -33.79 42.43 -4.85
CA VAL A 132 -33.61 41.07 -4.33
C VAL A 132 -34.34 40.86 -3.01
N GLU A 133 -34.21 41.76 -2.04
CA GLU A 133 -34.91 41.67 -0.75
C GLU A 133 -36.45 41.67 -0.88
N PRO A 134 -37.10 42.61 -1.60
CA PRO A 134 -38.54 42.57 -1.77
C PRO A 134 -38.99 41.36 -2.60
N ALA A 135 -38.28 41.00 -3.68
CA ALA A 135 -38.60 39.79 -4.43
C ALA A 135 -38.46 38.52 -3.57
N PHE A 136 -37.40 38.41 -2.76
CA PHE A 136 -37.20 37.28 -1.85
C PHE A 136 -38.21 37.29 -0.69
N ARG A 137 -38.63 38.45 -0.17
CA ARG A 137 -39.74 38.55 0.80
C ARG A 137 -41.08 38.14 0.19
N ILE A 138 -41.35 38.48 -1.08
CA ILE A 138 -42.56 38.07 -1.80
C ILE A 138 -42.52 36.56 -2.09
N ILE A 139 -41.45 36.06 -2.72
CA ILE A 139 -41.25 34.65 -3.04
C ILE A 139 -41.26 33.80 -1.76
N SER A 140 -40.61 34.21 -0.68
CA SER A 140 -40.64 33.44 0.58
C SER A 140 -42.01 33.46 1.28
N HIS A 141 -42.87 34.45 1.05
CA HIS A 141 -44.28 34.38 1.47
C HIS A 141 -45.13 33.51 0.54
N ILE A 142 -44.85 33.49 -0.77
CA ILE A 142 -45.54 32.62 -1.74
C ILE A 142 -45.13 31.15 -1.57
N VAL A 143 -43.88 30.85 -1.21
CA VAL A 143 -43.32 29.48 -1.10
C VAL A 143 -43.35 28.95 0.35
N LYS A 144 -43.58 29.79 1.36
CA LYS A 144 -43.83 29.35 2.76
C LYS A 144 -45.00 28.34 2.87
N PRO A 145 -46.18 28.58 2.27
CA PRO A 145 -47.31 27.65 2.36
C PRO A 145 -46.95 26.25 1.86
N TRP A 146 -47.33 25.24 2.65
CA TRP A 146 -47.00 23.84 2.35
C TRP A 146 -47.61 23.37 1.02
N TYR A 147 -48.80 23.88 0.66
CA TYR A 147 -49.50 23.52 -0.58
C TYR A 147 -48.81 24.05 -1.85
N ILE A 148 -48.11 25.19 -1.81
CA ILE A 148 -47.33 25.68 -2.97
C ILE A 148 -46.03 24.89 -3.12
N ARG A 149 -45.38 24.49 -2.01
CA ARG A 149 -44.24 23.55 -2.07
C ARG A 149 -44.66 22.17 -2.56
N LEU A 150 -45.81 21.66 -2.12
CA LEU A 150 -46.36 20.41 -2.63
C LEU A 150 -46.71 20.52 -4.12
N GLY A 151 -47.38 21.60 -4.54
CA GLY A 151 -47.70 21.85 -5.95
C GLY A 151 -46.46 21.93 -6.85
N ALA A 152 -45.39 22.58 -6.40
CA ALA A 152 -44.12 22.62 -7.11
C ALA A 152 -43.47 21.24 -7.24
N VAL A 153 -43.48 20.43 -6.16
CA VAL A 153 -42.99 19.04 -6.21
C VAL A 153 -43.85 18.18 -7.14
N CYS A 154 -45.17 18.28 -7.08
CA CYS A 154 -46.08 17.58 -7.98
C CYS A 154 -45.87 18.00 -9.45
N LEU A 155 -45.58 19.27 -9.73
CA LEU A 155 -45.29 19.75 -11.09
C LEU A 155 -43.95 19.20 -11.62
N VAL A 156 -42.90 19.15 -10.78
CA VAL A 156 -41.62 18.52 -11.14
C VAL A 156 -41.78 17.03 -11.37
N LEU A 157 -42.52 16.32 -10.51
CA LEU A 157 -42.80 14.89 -10.68
C LEU A 157 -43.66 14.61 -11.92
N ALA A 158 -44.64 15.47 -12.24
CA ALA A 158 -45.43 15.37 -13.46
C ALA A 158 -44.59 15.61 -14.71
N GLY A 159 -43.73 16.64 -14.71
CA GLY A 159 -42.79 16.91 -15.81
C GLY A 159 -41.80 15.76 -16.04
N PHE A 160 -41.26 15.19 -14.96
CA PHE A 160 -40.41 14.00 -15.01
C PHE A 160 -41.17 12.76 -15.52
N GLY A 161 -42.39 12.53 -15.05
CA GLY A 161 -43.23 11.42 -15.52
C GLY A 161 -43.59 11.53 -17.00
N VAL A 162 -43.87 12.74 -17.50
CA VAL A 162 -44.09 13.02 -18.93
C VAL A 162 -42.80 12.79 -19.74
N PHE A 163 -41.65 13.26 -19.25
CA PHE A 163 -40.35 13.01 -19.89
C PHE A 163 -40.05 11.51 -20.01
N VAL A 164 -40.17 10.75 -18.91
CA VAL A 164 -39.98 9.30 -18.90
C VAL A 164 -40.95 8.61 -19.86
N TYR A 165 -42.24 8.97 -19.84
CA TYR A 165 -43.22 8.39 -20.76
C TYR A 165 -42.83 8.56 -22.24
N PHE A 166 -42.33 9.73 -22.64
CA PHE A 166 -41.87 9.95 -24.02
C PHE A 166 -40.56 9.20 -24.33
N GLU A 167 -39.59 9.15 -23.41
CA GLU A 167 -38.28 8.51 -23.62
C GLU A 167 -38.29 6.98 -23.52
N THR A 168 -39.25 6.38 -22.82
CA THR A 168 -39.34 4.91 -22.64
C THR A 168 -40.49 4.27 -23.43
N ARG A 169 -41.22 5.04 -24.26
CA ARG A 169 -42.33 4.54 -25.08
C ARG A 169 -41.87 3.44 -26.05
N ASP A 170 -40.78 3.72 -26.76
CA ASP A 170 -40.30 2.90 -27.87
C ASP A 170 -39.18 1.94 -27.41
N GLN A 171 -38.67 2.11 -26.18
CA GLN A 171 -37.72 1.21 -25.52
C GLN A 171 -38.05 1.06 -24.03
N THR A 172 -38.80 0.02 -23.69
CA THR A 172 -39.26 -0.23 -22.31
C THR A 172 -38.14 -0.66 -21.36
N GLU A 173 -37.02 -1.20 -21.86
CA GLU A 173 -35.87 -1.62 -21.04
C GLU A 173 -35.25 -0.47 -20.24
N ARG A 174 -35.35 0.77 -20.73
CA ARG A 174 -34.91 1.99 -20.01
C ARG A 174 -35.62 2.20 -18.67
N LEU A 175 -36.82 1.62 -18.48
CA LEU A 175 -37.54 1.65 -17.19
C LEU A 175 -36.84 0.82 -16.10
N ILE A 176 -36.00 -0.16 -16.46
CA ILE A 176 -35.22 -0.94 -15.49
C ILE A 176 -34.24 -0.02 -14.76
N SER A 177 -33.54 0.85 -15.47
CA SER A 177 -32.60 1.84 -14.91
C SER A 177 -33.29 2.80 -13.93
N LEU A 178 -34.56 3.16 -14.17
CA LEU A 178 -35.36 3.96 -13.23
C LEU A 178 -35.68 3.18 -11.93
N SER A 179 -35.88 1.87 -12.01
CA SER A 179 -35.98 1.00 -10.83
C SER A 179 -34.66 0.97 -10.05
N GLY A 180 -33.50 1.00 -10.73
CA GLY A 180 -32.19 1.14 -10.12
C GLY A 180 -31.99 2.44 -9.37
N MET A 181 -32.41 3.57 -9.95
CA MET A 181 -32.41 4.87 -9.24
C MET A 181 -33.23 4.80 -7.95
N ALA A 182 -34.41 4.16 -7.97
CA ALA A 182 -35.23 3.97 -6.78
C ALA A 182 -34.59 3.03 -5.75
N PHE A 183 -34.04 1.89 -6.18
CA PHE A 183 -33.35 0.92 -5.34
C PHE A 183 -32.14 1.53 -4.62
N LEU A 184 -31.31 2.29 -5.33
CA LEU A 184 -30.12 2.96 -4.79
C LEU A 184 -30.48 4.03 -3.75
N LEU A 185 -31.60 4.73 -3.91
CA LEU A 185 -32.12 5.67 -2.90
C LEU A 185 -32.64 4.93 -1.66
N VAL A 186 -33.36 3.81 -1.83
CA VAL A 186 -33.88 3.00 -0.71
C VAL A 186 -32.74 2.37 0.11
N ILE A 187 -31.76 1.73 -0.55
CA ILE A 187 -30.64 1.08 0.17
C ILE A 187 -29.77 2.11 0.91
N SER A 188 -29.62 3.32 0.35
CA SER A 188 -28.90 4.43 1.00
C SER A 188 -29.63 4.96 2.24
N PHE A 189 -30.96 5.02 2.21
CA PHE A 189 -31.76 5.34 3.40
C PHE A 189 -31.60 4.26 4.50
N VAL A 190 -31.62 2.98 4.12
CA VAL A 190 -31.43 1.84 5.05
C VAL A 190 -30.03 1.80 5.67
N ILE A 191 -28.98 2.12 4.90
CA ILE A 191 -27.59 2.15 5.39
C ILE A 191 -27.29 3.40 6.24
N SER A 192 -28.17 4.42 6.21
CA SER A 192 -27.96 5.70 6.89
C SER A 192 -27.63 5.57 8.38
N LYS A 193 -26.62 6.34 8.82
CA LYS A 193 -26.19 6.38 10.23
C LYS A 193 -27.27 7.00 11.14
N HIS A 194 -28.03 7.96 10.62
CA HIS A 194 -29.01 8.75 11.36
C HIS A 194 -30.23 9.10 10.46
N PRO A 195 -31.07 8.14 10.05
CA PRO A 195 -32.14 8.37 9.06
C PRO A 195 -33.16 9.44 9.49
N THR A 196 -33.34 9.67 10.80
CA THR A 196 -34.19 10.73 11.36
C THR A 196 -33.60 12.14 11.29
N ARG A 197 -32.35 12.29 10.85
CA ARG A 197 -31.63 13.57 10.70
C ARG A 197 -31.32 13.95 9.25
N ILE A 198 -31.78 13.16 8.27
CA ILE A 198 -31.55 13.44 6.84
C ILE A 198 -32.17 14.79 6.46
N ASN A 199 -31.34 15.71 5.98
CA ASN A 199 -31.81 16.93 5.35
C ASN A 199 -32.17 16.62 3.89
N TYR A 200 -33.47 16.56 3.59
CA TYR A 200 -33.97 16.22 2.26
C TYR A 200 -33.64 17.26 1.18
N ARG A 201 -33.19 18.49 1.53
CA ARG A 201 -32.83 19.51 0.52
C ARG A 201 -31.60 19.10 -0.31
N PRO A 202 -30.40 18.85 0.27
CA PRO A 202 -29.25 18.31 -0.46
C PRO A 202 -29.58 17.04 -1.25
N VAL A 203 -30.40 16.14 -0.69
CA VAL A 203 -30.80 14.88 -1.33
C VAL A 203 -31.62 15.14 -2.60
N VAL A 204 -32.79 15.77 -2.48
CA VAL A 204 -33.72 15.94 -3.60
C VAL A 204 -33.13 16.85 -4.67
N LEU A 205 -32.48 17.95 -4.28
CA LEU A 205 -31.83 18.84 -5.25
C LEU A 205 -30.58 18.21 -5.87
N GLY A 206 -29.84 17.37 -5.15
CA GLY A 206 -28.68 16.66 -5.69
C GLY A 206 -29.07 15.64 -6.76
N VAL A 207 -30.10 14.82 -6.53
CA VAL A 207 -30.64 13.89 -7.56
C VAL A 207 -31.16 14.66 -8.78
N ILE A 208 -31.93 15.72 -8.57
CA ILE A 208 -32.46 16.55 -9.68
C ILE A 208 -31.32 17.19 -10.47
N PHE A 209 -30.30 17.75 -9.80
CA PHE A 209 -29.18 18.40 -10.48
C PHE A 209 -28.24 17.39 -11.16
N GLN A 210 -28.02 16.22 -10.57
CA GLN A 210 -27.32 15.09 -11.20
C GLN A 210 -28.03 14.62 -12.49
N PHE A 211 -29.36 14.52 -12.46
CA PHE A 211 -30.17 14.17 -13.63
C PHE A 211 -30.16 15.26 -14.71
N LEU A 212 -30.28 16.54 -14.33
CA LEU A 212 -30.20 17.66 -15.26
C LEU A 212 -28.81 17.80 -15.91
N LEU A 213 -27.73 17.55 -15.16
CA LEU A 213 -26.38 17.47 -15.71
C LEU A 213 -26.22 16.26 -16.64
N GLY A 214 -26.85 15.12 -16.33
CA GLY A 214 -26.91 13.97 -17.24
C GLY A 214 -27.58 14.33 -18.57
N LEU A 215 -28.72 15.02 -18.54
CA LEU A 215 -29.40 15.48 -19.76
C LEU A 215 -28.53 16.48 -20.54
N PHE A 216 -27.89 17.43 -19.85
CA PHE A 216 -26.96 18.40 -20.43
C PHE A 216 -25.72 17.75 -21.08
N CYS A 217 -25.11 16.76 -20.42
CA CYS A 217 -23.85 16.15 -20.84
C CYS A 217 -24.01 14.94 -21.76
N ILE A 218 -25.16 14.27 -21.79
CA ILE A 218 -25.43 13.15 -22.70
C ILE A 218 -26.15 13.66 -23.96
N ARG A 219 -27.29 14.33 -23.81
CA ARG A 219 -28.15 14.71 -24.95
C ARG A 219 -27.71 16.00 -25.64
N TRP A 220 -27.24 17.03 -24.93
CA TRP A 220 -26.91 18.31 -25.57
C TRP A 220 -25.47 18.35 -26.11
N GLU A 221 -25.34 18.52 -27.43
CA GLU A 221 -24.04 18.53 -28.13
C GLU A 221 -23.10 19.65 -27.68
N VAL A 222 -23.65 20.85 -27.44
CA VAL A 222 -22.90 21.99 -26.91
C VAL A 222 -22.40 21.68 -25.50
N GLY A 223 -23.20 21.00 -24.68
CA GLY A 223 -22.79 20.54 -23.34
C GLY A 223 -21.65 19.53 -23.38
N ARG A 224 -21.73 18.53 -24.28
CA ARG A 224 -20.63 17.60 -24.56
C ARG A 224 -19.34 18.31 -24.98
N SER A 225 -19.44 19.27 -25.91
CA SER A 225 -18.31 20.03 -26.42
C SER A 225 -17.62 20.87 -25.32
N ILE A 226 -18.40 21.58 -24.49
CA ILE A 226 -17.88 22.38 -23.37
C ILE A 226 -17.10 21.51 -22.38
N PHE A 227 -17.67 20.40 -21.91
CA PHE A 227 -16.99 19.57 -20.92
C PHE A 227 -15.81 18.77 -21.49
N SER A 228 -15.87 18.33 -22.75
CA SER A 228 -14.73 17.77 -23.47
C SER A 228 -13.57 18.77 -23.55
N CYS A 229 -13.88 20.03 -23.90
CA CYS A 229 -12.88 21.10 -23.96
C CYS A 229 -12.19 21.32 -22.60
N VAL A 230 -12.96 21.51 -21.52
CA VAL A 230 -12.39 21.75 -20.18
C VAL A 230 -11.56 20.54 -19.72
N GLY A 231 -12.03 19.32 -19.98
CA GLY A 231 -11.28 18.09 -19.72
C GLY A 231 -9.93 18.05 -20.43
N ASN A 232 -9.89 18.38 -21.72
CA ASN A 232 -8.65 18.44 -22.50
C ASN A 232 -7.67 19.49 -21.95
N LYS A 233 -8.13 20.69 -21.60
CA LYS A 233 -7.25 21.74 -21.02
C LYS A 233 -6.69 21.34 -19.66
N VAL A 234 -7.49 20.68 -18.82
CA VAL A 234 -7.03 20.11 -17.55
C VAL A 234 -5.97 19.02 -17.81
N ALA A 235 -6.21 18.12 -18.77
CA ALA A 235 -5.22 17.11 -19.15
C ALA A 235 -3.91 17.73 -19.66
N THR A 236 -3.95 18.77 -20.50
CA THR A 236 -2.76 19.52 -20.95
C THR A 236 -2.00 20.14 -19.77
N PHE A 237 -2.70 20.79 -18.84
CA PHE A 237 -2.10 21.38 -17.64
C PHE A 237 -1.40 20.33 -16.76
N LEU A 238 -2.04 19.18 -16.54
CA LEU A 238 -1.48 18.09 -15.74
C LEU A 238 -0.29 17.42 -16.46
N ASN A 239 -0.32 17.34 -17.80
CA ASN A 239 0.76 16.80 -18.63
C ASN A 239 2.04 17.67 -18.64
N TYR A 240 2.00 18.94 -18.22
CA TYR A 240 3.23 19.73 -17.99
C TYR A 240 4.16 19.07 -16.96
N THR A 241 3.61 18.29 -16.02
CA THR A 241 4.39 17.43 -15.11
C THR A 241 5.38 16.54 -15.85
N ARG A 242 5.04 16.04 -17.05
CA ARG A 242 5.85 15.08 -17.82
C ARG A 242 7.27 15.60 -18.09
N ALA A 243 7.45 16.90 -18.28
CA ALA A 243 8.76 17.53 -18.47
C ALA A 243 9.62 17.52 -17.19
N GLY A 244 9.01 17.65 -16.01
CA GLY A 244 9.70 17.48 -14.73
C GLY A 244 9.98 16.01 -14.42
N ALA A 245 9.01 15.13 -14.68
CA ALA A 245 9.14 13.70 -14.47
C ALA A 245 10.23 13.08 -15.36
N SER A 246 10.28 13.40 -16.67
CA SER A 246 11.29 12.88 -17.59
C SER A 246 12.70 13.38 -17.29
N PHE A 247 12.84 14.58 -16.70
CA PHE A 247 14.11 15.09 -16.20
C PHE A 247 14.59 14.35 -14.94
N VAL A 248 13.68 14.03 -14.00
CA VAL A 248 14.03 13.37 -12.72
C VAL A 248 14.20 11.85 -12.84
N TYR A 249 13.39 11.19 -13.67
CA TYR A 249 13.34 9.72 -13.78
C TYR A 249 13.87 9.17 -15.12
N GLY A 250 14.19 10.04 -16.08
CA GLY A 250 14.50 9.65 -17.46
C GLY A 250 13.25 9.36 -18.28
N MET A 251 13.37 9.41 -19.61
CA MET A 251 12.24 9.20 -20.52
C MET A 251 11.68 7.77 -20.45
N VAL A 252 12.56 6.76 -20.36
CA VAL A 252 12.20 5.32 -20.31
C VAL A 252 11.17 4.96 -19.22
N LEU A 253 11.19 5.65 -18.06
CA LEU A 253 10.26 5.37 -16.97
C LEU A 253 8.94 6.17 -17.07
N VAL A 254 8.92 7.22 -17.88
CA VAL A 254 7.78 8.14 -18.07
C VAL A 254 7.08 7.89 -19.42
N GLY A 255 7.75 7.17 -20.32
CA GLY A 255 7.38 6.88 -21.70
C GLY A 255 7.54 8.07 -22.64
N ASP A 256 7.80 7.80 -23.92
CA ASP A 256 7.45 8.70 -25.03
C ASP A 256 6.31 8.10 -25.88
N GLY A 257 5.55 8.96 -26.56
CA GLY A 257 4.14 8.77 -26.90
C GLY A 257 3.75 7.64 -27.86
N GLU A 258 4.68 6.84 -28.37
CA GLU A 258 4.40 5.85 -29.43
C GLU A 258 4.66 4.38 -29.05
N ASN A 259 5.65 4.05 -28.20
CA ASN A 259 6.03 2.65 -27.93
C ASN A 259 6.64 2.33 -26.54
N GLU A 260 6.69 3.26 -25.57
CA GLU A 260 7.19 2.96 -24.21
C GLU A 260 6.11 3.03 -23.13
N TYR A 261 6.15 2.08 -22.18
CA TYR A 261 5.21 2.00 -21.07
C TYR A 261 5.41 3.16 -20.07
N ALA A 262 4.48 4.10 -20.04
CA ALA A 262 4.45 5.16 -19.04
C ALA A 262 4.15 4.59 -17.63
N ILE A 263 5.20 4.32 -16.84
CA ILE A 263 5.06 3.60 -15.56
C ILE A 263 4.31 4.46 -14.55
N PHE A 264 3.27 3.88 -13.93
CA PHE A 264 2.35 4.56 -13.00
C PHE A 264 3.07 5.36 -11.90
N ALA A 265 4.06 4.76 -11.23
CA ALA A 265 4.81 5.42 -10.16
C ALA A 265 5.62 6.67 -10.59
N PHE A 266 6.04 6.76 -11.85
CA PHE A 266 6.94 7.82 -12.34
C PHE A 266 6.24 8.82 -13.26
N SER A 267 5.21 8.40 -14.01
CA SER A 267 4.38 9.29 -14.82
C SER A 267 3.22 9.89 -14.00
N VAL A 268 2.33 9.05 -13.44
CA VAL A 268 1.07 9.49 -12.84
C VAL A 268 1.27 10.14 -11.47
N LEU A 269 2.01 9.50 -10.57
CA LEU A 269 2.19 10.01 -9.21
C LEU A 269 3.04 11.30 -9.14
N SER A 270 3.84 11.56 -10.16
CA SER A 270 4.59 12.82 -10.31
C SER A 270 3.67 14.05 -10.34
N VAL A 271 2.43 13.90 -10.83
CA VAL A 271 1.49 15.03 -10.95
C VAL A 271 1.08 15.55 -9.58
N ILE A 272 1.14 14.72 -8.54
CA ILE A 272 0.83 15.10 -7.15
C ILE A 272 1.86 16.12 -6.63
N TYR A 273 3.13 15.98 -7.00
CA TYR A 273 4.17 16.97 -6.66
C TYR A 273 3.92 18.31 -7.35
N PHE A 274 3.70 18.31 -8.67
CA PHE A 274 3.42 19.52 -9.45
C PHE A 274 2.14 20.22 -8.99
N PHE A 275 1.09 19.46 -8.70
CA PHE A 275 -0.17 20.01 -8.25
C PHE A 275 -0.07 20.59 -6.83
N SER A 276 0.58 19.90 -5.89
CA SER A 276 0.78 20.40 -4.53
C SER A 276 1.67 21.66 -4.51
N PHE A 277 2.72 21.70 -5.33
CA PHE A 277 3.53 22.90 -5.60
C PHE A 277 2.67 24.07 -6.08
N PHE A 278 1.82 23.85 -7.09
CA PHE A 278 0.99 24.90 -7.70
C PHE A 278 -0.12 25.39 -6.76
N ILE A 279 -0.75 24.50 -6.01
CA ILE A 279 -1.80 24.85 -5.03
C ILE A 279 -1.23 25.66 -3.86
N SER A 280 -0.03 25.35 -3.35
CA SER A 280 0.63 26.22 -2.36
C SER A 280 0.90 27.62 -2.90
N ILE A 281 1.34 27.77 -4.16
CA ILE A 281 1.49 29.08 -4.80
C ILE A 281 0.15 29.83 -4.84
N LEU A 282 -0.93 29.18 -5.29
CA LEU A 282 -2.25 29.81 -5.36
C LEU A 282 -2.84 30.15 -3.97
N TYR A 283 -2.47 29.42 -2.91
CA TYR A 283 -2.81 29.77 -1.53
C TYR A 283 -2.04 30.99 -1.01
N TYR A 284 -0.73 31.03 -1.26
CA TYR A 284 0.12 32.17 -0.92
C TYR A 284 -0.33 33.46 -1.63
N LEU A 285 -0.77 33.35 -2.89
CA LEU A 285 -1.31 34.45 -3.69
C LEU A 285 -2.77 34.84 -3.38
N GLY A 286 -3.44 34.17 -2.42
CA GLY A 286 -4.86 34.44 -2.09
C GLY A 286 -5.88 33.95 -3.13
N ALA A 287 -5.41 33.34 -4.23
CA ALA A 287 -6.24 32.90 -5.34
C ALA A 287 -7.10 31.67 -4.98
N MET A 288 -6.56 30.73 -4.20
CA MET A 288 -7.34 29.57 -3.73
C MET A 288 -8.51 30.00 -2.85
N GLN A 289 -8.29 30.97 -1.96
CA GLN A 289 -9.29 31.51 -1.06
C GLN A 289 -10.47 32.13 -1.87
N TRP A 290 -10.17 32.81 -2.99
CA TRP A 290 -11.19 33.29 -3.92
C TRP A 290 -11.95 32.13 -4.58
N VAL A 291 -11.26 31.12 -5.11
CA VAL A 291 -11.89 29.94 -5.76
C VAL A 291 -12.81 29.20 -4.77
N VAL A 292 -12.30 28.90 -3.57
CA VAL A 292 -13.04 28.24 -2.48
C VAL A 292 -14.32 29.02 -2.15
N LEU A 293 -14.22 30.33 -1.92
CA LEU A 293 -15.38 31.14 -1.56
C LEU A 293 -16.39 31.33 -2.70
N LYS A 294 -15.97 31.37 -3.97
CA LYS A 294 -16.90 31.53 -5.11
C LYS A 294 -17.54 30.23 -5.55
N LEU A 295 -16.75 29.18 -5.77
CA LEU A 295 -17.24 27.87 -6.20
C LEU A 295 -18.13 27.25 -5.10
N GLY A 296 -17.69 27.36 -3.85
CA GLY A 296 -18.46 26.92 -2.68
C GLY A 296 -19.78 27.66 -2.53
N TRP A 297 -19.81 28.99 -2.69
CA TRP A 297 -21.05 29.77 -2.60
C TRP A 297 -22.10 29.36 -3.64
N ILE A 298 -21.70 29.00 -4.87
CA ILE A 298 -22.63 28.53 -5.91
C ILE A 298 -23.30 27.22 -5.48
N LEU A 299 -22.51 26.18 -5.15
CA LEU A 299 -23.06 24.87 -4.77
C LEU A 299 -23.80 24.92 -3.41
N GLN A 300 -23.30 25.67 -2.42
CA GLN A 300 -24.00 25.93 -1.15
C GLN A 300 -25.35 26.61 -1.38
N SER A 301 -25.43 27.58 -2.30
CA SER A 301 -26.70 28.28 -2.61
C SER A 301 -27.74 27.34 -3.21
N ILE A 302 -27.32 26.33 -3.99
CA ILE A 302 -28.18 25.29 -4.56
C ILE A 302 -28.55 24.25 -3.48
N LEU A 303 -27.57 23.48 -3.01
CA LEU A 303 -27.78 22.28 -2.20
C LEU A 303 -28.00 22.56 -0.70
N GLY A 304 -27.41 23.62 -0.16
CA GLY A 304 -27.40 23.92 1.27
C GLY A 304 -26.27 23.24 2.06
N THR A 305 -25.29 22.67 1.36
CA THR A 305 -24.03 22.10 1.87
C THR A 305 -23.02 23.17 2.31
N THR A 306 -21.95 22.79 3.00
CA THR A 306 -20.93 23.73 3.51
C THR A 306 -19.89 24.10 2.45
N VAL A 307 -19.06 25.13 2.66
CA VAL A 307 -18.14 25.63 1.62
C VAL A 307 -17.11 24.56 1.26
N CYS A 308 -16.47 23.95 2.26
CA CYS A 308 -15.39 22.99 2.04
C CYS A 308 -15.86 21.74 1.29
N GLU A 309 -16.97 21.11 1.68
CA GLU A 309 -17.48 19.92 0.98
C GLU A 309 -18.00 20.26 -0.42
N SER A 310 -18.58 21.46 -0.61
CA SER A 310 -19.09 21.93 -1.90
C SER A 310 -17.97 22.23 -2.91
N VAL A 311 -16.87 22.83 -2.46
CA VAL A 311 -15.68 23.08 -3.29
C VAL A 311 -15.03 21.76 -3.68
N ILE A 312 -14.88 20.84 -2.74
CA ILE A 312 -14.29 19.53 -3.01
C ILE A 312 -15.13 18.72 -3.99
N ALA A 313 -16.47 18.76 -3.86
CA ALA A 313 -17.36 18.10 -4.82
C ALA A 313 -17.15 18.60 -6.27
N ALA A 314 -17.08 19.91 -6.46
CA ALA A 314 -16.85 20.50 -7.79
C ALA A 314 -15.40 20.33 -8.28
N ALA A 315 -14.42 20.31 -7.37
CA ALA A 315 -13.01 20.08 -7.71
C ALA A 315 -12.71 18.64 -8.15
N ASN A 316 -13.36 17.66 -7.49
CA ASN A 316 -13.27 16.23 -7.81
C ASN A 316 -13.80 15.88 -9.22
N ILE A 317 -14.45 16.80 -9.93
CA ILE A 317 -14.81 16.61 -11.35
C ILE A 317 -13.55 16.50 -12.23
N PHE A 318 -12.48 17.20 -11.85
CA PHE A 318 -11.27 17.38 -12.66
C PHE A 318 -10.00 16.85 -11.98
N LEU A 319 -9.98 16.88 -10.64
CA LEU A 319 -8.90 16.43 -9.79
C LEU A 319 -9.27 15.10 -9.13
N GLY A 320 -8.27 14.32 -8.72
CA GLY A 320 -8.51 13.10 -7.97
C GLY A 320 -8.66 13.32 -6.48
N MET A 321 -8.94 12.21 -5.82
CA MET A 321 -9.16 12.11 -4.37
C MET A 321 -7.93 12.46 -3.52
N SER A 322 -6.72 12.33 -4.07
CA SER A 322 -5.46 12.70 -3.40
C SER A 322 -5.14 14.18 -3.56
N GLU A 323 -5.57 14.79 -4.66
CA GLU A 323 -5.25 16.16 -5.05
C GLU A 323 -6.28 17.15 -4.48
N SER A 324 -7.58 16.81 -4.54
CA SER A 324 -8.63 17.75 -4.13
C SER A 324 -8.55 18.17 -2.65
N PRO A 325 -8.20 17.33 -1.65
CA PRO A 325 -8.12 17.76 -0.26
C PRO A 325 -7.09 18.85 0.00
N LEU A 326 -6.08 19.00 -0.87
CA LEU A 326 -5.12 20.10 -0.82
C LEU A 326 -5.82 21.46 -0.92
N LEU A 327 -6.90 21.56 -1.71
CA LEU A 327 -7.67 22.80 -1.92
C LEU A 327 -8.45 23.30 -0.69
N ILE A 328 -8.48 22.52 0.38
CA ILE A 328 -9.05 22.92 1.68
C ILE A 328 -8.12 22.56 2.85
N ARG A 329 -6.84 22.25 2.60
CA ARG A 329 -5.88 21.72 3.58
C ARG A 329 -5.90 22.43 4.95
N PRO A 330 -5.96 23.78 5.05
CA PRO A 330 -6.00 24.47 6.35
C PRO A 330 -7.29 24.15 7.15
N TYR A 331 -8.43 24.06 6.45
CA TYR A 331 -9.76 23.87 7.03
C TYR A 331 -10.06 22.44 7.49
N LEU A 332 -9.29 21.43 7.04
CA LEU A 332 -9.51 20.01 7.37
C LEU A 332 -9.58 19.77 8.90
N LYS A 333 -8.82 20.55 9.68
CA LYS A 333 -8.79 20.51 11.16
C LYS A 333 -10.12 20.90 11.81
N ASP A 334 -11.02 21.59 11.11
CA ASP A 334 -12.29 22.12 11.66
C ASP A 334 -13.56 21.40 11.16
N LEU A 335 -13.45 20.53 10.15
CA LEU A 335 -14.58 19.78 9.58
C LEU A 335 -15.29 18.79 10.54
N THR A 336 -16.60 18.61 10.37
CA THR A 336 -17.44 17.61 11.06
C THR A 336 -17.21 16.18 10.54
N TYR A 337 -17.76 15.17 11.23
CA TYR A 337 -17.80 13.79 10.72
C TYR A 337 -18.54 13.68 9.37
N SER A 338 -19.61 14.44 9.16
CA SER A 338 -20.40 14.41 7.93
C SER A 338 -19.66 15.11 6.78
N GLU A 339 -19.00 16.24 7.02
CA GLU A 339 -18.20 16.92 6.00
C GLU A 339 -17.01 16.07 5.52
N ILE A 340 -16.30 15.41 6.45
CA ILE A 340 -15.22 14.45 6.10
C ILE A 340 -15.81 13.27 5.30
N HIS A 341 -16.98 12.77 5.68
CA HIS A 341 -17.68 11.75 4.89
C HIS A 341 -18.06 12.24 3.48
N SER A 342 -18.52 13.49 3.31
CA SER A 342 -18.80 14.11 1.99
C SER A 342 -17.53 14.19 1.13
N ILE A 343 -16.44 14.66 1.70
CA ILE A 343 -15.13 14.82 1.02
C ILE A 343 -14.59 13.48 0.54
N MET A 344 -14.60 12.46 1.41
CA MET A 344 -14.19 11.11 1.05
C MET A 344 -15.13 10.50 0.02
N THR A 345 -16.45 10.60 0.22
CA THR A 345 -17.47 10.11 -0.74
C THR A 345 -17.24 10.69 -2.13
N SER A 346 -17.00 12.00 -2.23
CA SER A 346 -16.79 12.67 -3.50
C SER A 346 -15.50 12.25 -4.18
N GLY A 347 -14.42 11.99 -3.42
CA GLY A 347 -13.17 11.47 -4.00
C GLY A 347 -13.34 10.04 -4.54
N TYR A 348 -14.13 9.20 -3.87
CA TYR A 348 -14.44 7.85 -4.36
C TYR A 348 -15.45 7.83 -5.53
N ALA A 349 -16.30 8.85 -5.65
CA ALA A 349 -17.36 8.92 -6.65
C ALA A 349 -16.89 9.38 -8.04
N THR A 350 -15.71 10.00 -8.15
CA THR A 350 -15.21 10.63 -9.39
C THR A 350 -13.86 10.04 -9.84
N VAL A 351 -13.45 10.43 -11.05
CA VAL A 351 -12.15 10.13 -11.66
C VAL A 351 -11.37 11.42 -11.93
N SER A 352 -10.06 11.38 -11.67
CA SER A 352 -9.11 12.45 -11.96
C SER A 352 -8.84 12.60 -13.46
N GLY A 353 -8.64 13.83 -13.94
CA GLY A 353 -8.08 14.09 -15.27
C GLY A 353 -6.69 13.48 -15.50
N THR A 354 -5.92 13.19 -14.43
CA THR A 354 -4.57 12.59 -14.54
C THR A 354 -4.58 11.15 -15.07
N VAL A 355 -5.63 10.38 -14.77
CA VAL A 355 -5.73 8.95 -15.12
C VAL A 355 -6.65 8.70 -16.33
N LEU A 356 -7.39 9.73 -16.74
CA LEU A 356 -8.35 9.69 -17.85
C LEU A 356 -7.73 9.12 -19.13
N ALA A 357 -6.50 9.53 -19.46
CA ALA A 357 -5.76 9.05 -20.64
C ALA A 357 -5.48 7.53 -20.61
N ALA A 358 -5.21 6.96 -19.43
CA ALA A 358 -4.99 5.52 -19.29
C ALA A 358 -6.28 4.73 -19.53
N TYR A 359 -7.42 5.18 -18.99
CA TYR A 359 -8.71 4.53 -19.23
C TYR A 359 -9.12 4.63 -20.72
N ILE A 360 -8.83 5.74 -21.39
CA ILE A 360 -9.01 5.89 -22.84
C ILE A 360 -8.13 4.89 -23.61
N SER A 361 -6.88 4.66 -23.19
CA SER A 361 -6.02 3.63 -23.81
C SER A 361 -6.51 2.19 -23.61
N PHE A 362 -7.37 1.94 -22.61
CA PHE A 362 -8.11 0.67 -22.44
C PHE A 362 -9.45 0.65 -23.20
N GLY A 363 -9.71 1.61 -24.09
CA GLY A 363 -10.92 1.68 -24.92
C GLY A 363 -12.12 2.38 -24.26
N ALA A 364 -12.00 2.95 -23.07
CA ALA A 364 -13.10 3.66 -22.42
C ALA A 364 -13.39 5.02 -23.08
N ASN A 365 -14.66 5.30 -23.37
CA ASN A 365 -15.06 6.51 -24.11
C ASN A 365 -14.82 7.80 -23.27
N PRO A 366 -14.01 8.77 -23.74
CA PRO A 366 -13.69 10.00 -23.00
C PRO A 366 -14.93 10.82 -22.63
N ALA A 367 -15.94 10.87 -23.51
CA ALA A 367 -17.15 11.64 -23.26
C ALA A 367 -17.97 11.04 -22.10
N HIS A 368 -17.99 9.72 -21.94
CA HIS A 368 -18.69 9.06 -20.83
C HIS A 368 -17.93 9.23 -19.52
N LEU A 369 -16.60 9.13 -19.53
CA LEU A 369 -15.76 9.34 -18.34
C LEU A 369 -15.90 10.77 -17.77
N ILE A 370 -15.79 11.79 -18.62
CA ILE A 370 -15.96 13.19 -18.20
C ILE A 370 -17.39 13.44 -17.71
N THR A 371 -18.40 12.93 -18.42
CA THR A 371 -19.81 13.07 -18.02
C THR A 371 -20.09 12.40 -16.67
N ALA A 372 -19.49 11.24 -16.40
CA ALA A 372 -19.61 10.54 -15.13
C ALA A 372 -19.08 11.39 -13.96
N SER A 373 -17.86 11.94 -14.07
CA SER A 373 -17.29 12.81 -13.03
C SER A 373 -18.13 14.08 -12.79
N VAL A 374 -18.66 14.72 -13.86
CA VAL A 374 -19.54 15.90 -13.74
C VAL A 374 -20.85 15.57 -13.02
N MET A 375 -21.49 14.45 -13.35
CA MET A 375 -22.72 14.00 -12.69
C MET A 375 -22.48 13.53 -11.25
N ALA A 376 -21.34 12.91 -10.98
CA ALA A 376 -21.00 12.35 -9.68
C ALA A 376 -20.79 13.42 -8.58
N ALA A 377 -20.39 14.65 -8.92
CA ALA A 377 -20.20 15.73 -7.95
C ALA A 377 -21.45 16.06 -7.08
N PRO A 378 -22.62 16.42 -7.63
CA PRO A 378 -23.84 16.61 -6.83
C PRO A 378 -24.43 15.29 -6.32
N GLY A 379 -24.21 14.17 -7.03
CA GLY A 379 -24.57 12.84 -6.53
C GLY A 379 -23.87 12.54 -5.21
N ALA A 380 -22.56 12.77 -5.12
CA ALA A 380 -21.77 12.56 -3.92
C ALA A 380 -22.29 13.36 -2.73
N LEU A 381 -22.65 14.63 -2.91
CA LEU A 381 -23.23 15.45 -1.85
C LEU A 381 -24.63 14.96 -1.42
N CYS A 382 -25.46 14.50 -2.36
CA CYS A 382 -26.74 13.86 -2.06
C CYS A 382 -26.56 12.60 -1.20
N PHE A 383 -25.81 11.62 -1.70
CA PHE A 383 -25.68 10.33 -1.04
C PHE A 383 -24.85 10.41 0.24
N ALA A 384 -23.85 11.29 0.33
CA ALA A 384 -23.12 11.55 1.58
C ALA A 384 -24.04 12.11 2.66
N LYS A 385 -24.84 13.15 2.37
CA LYS A 385 -25.80 13.71 3.34
C LYS A 385 -27.03 12.83 3.56
N MET A 386 -27.24 11.76 2.78
CA MET A 386 -28.21 10.71 3.09
C MET A 386 -27.63 9.63 4.04
N ILE A 387 -26.45 9.08 3.71
CA ILE A 387 -25.84 7.97 4.46
C ILE A 387 -25.17 8.44 5.76
N TYR A 388 -24.64 9.66 5.78
CA TYR A 388 -24.07 10.31 6.96
C TYR A 388 -24.54 11.79 7.02
N PRO A 389 -25.80 12.05 7.40
CA PRO A 389 -26.33 13.41 7.47
C PRO A 389 -25.62 14.26 8.54
N GLU A 390 -25.74 15.57 8.40
CA GLU A 390 -25.12 16.53 9.32
C GLU A 390 -25.80 16.47 10.70
N THR A 391 -24.98 16.35 11.75
CA THR A 391 -25.44 16.31 13.16
C THR A 391 -24.73 17.31 14.06
N GLU A 392 -23.65 17.93 13.57
CA GLU A 392 -22.78 18.87 14.30
C GLU A 392 -22.90 20.26 13.66
N GLU A 393 -22.53 21.32 14.39
CA GLU A 393 -22.51 22.67 13.83
C GLU A 393 -21.18 22.90 13.09
N SER A 394 -21.25 23.05 11.76
CA SER A 394 -20.07 23.28 10.93
C SER A 394 -19.53 24.70 11.04
N LYS A 395 -18.22 24.80 11.24
CA LYS A 395 -17.45 26.05 11.18
C LYS A 395 -17.13 26.51 9.75
N THR A 396 -17.31 25.65 8.73
CA THR A 396 -16.89 25.92 7.33
C THR A 396 -18.03 26.38 6.42
N ARG A 397 -19.12 26.87 7.02
CA ARG A 397 -20.20 27.55 6.29
C ARG A 397 -19.77 28.98 5.89
N SER A 398 -20.29 29.50 4.79
CA SER A 398 -19.87 30.80 4.21
C SER A 398 -20.03 32.02 5.12
N ASP A 399 -20.86 31.90 6.15
CA ASP A 399 -21.14 32.87 7.21
C ASP A 399 -20.12 32.83 8.36
N ASN A 400 -19.42 31.69 8.57
CA ASN A 400 -18.57 31.45 9.74
C ASN A 400 -17.09 31.11 9.41
N ILE A 401 -16.75 30.89 8.14
CA ILE A 401 -15.41 30.41 7.72
C ILE A 401 -14.32 31.48 7.92
N GLN A 402 -13.39 31.22 8.85
CA GLN A 402 -12.23 32.08 9.11
C GLN A 402 -11.12 31.77 8.11
N MET A 403 -10.67 32.75 7.33
CA MET A 403 -9.55 32.54 6.39
C MET A 403 -8.22 32.47 7.13
N GLU A 404 -7.48 31.38 6.91
CA GLU A 404 -6.14 31.18 7.45
C GLU A 404 -5.09 31.86 6.57
N GLU A 405 -4.24 32.70 7.18
CA GLU A 405 -3.19 33.44 6.47
C GLU A 405 -2.03 32.50 6.09
N PRO A 406 -1.37 32.70 4.93
CA PRO A 406 -0.23 31.89 4.53
C PRO A 406 0.97 32.16 5.45
N THR A 407 1.52 31.11 6.06
CA THR A 407 2.69 31.19 6.95
C THR A 407 4.03 31.20 6.22
N ASP A 408 4.04 30.91 4.92
CA ASP A 408 5.25 30.82 4.10
C ASP A 408 5.86 32.22 3.85
N SER A 409 7.19 32.30 3.89
CA SER A 409 7.93 33.58 3.78
C SER A 409 7.94 34.17 2.37
N SER A 410 7.73 33.34 1.34
CA SER A 410 7.74 33.75 -0.06
C SER A 410 6.98 32.75 -0.94
N MET A 411 6.69 33.14 -2.19
CA MET A 411 6.07 32.24 -3.18
C MET A 411 6.92 30.98 -3.46
N LEU A 412 8.26 31.10 -3.44
CA LEU A 412 9.17 29.96 -3.66
C LEU A 412 9.26 29.04 -2.43
N ASP A 413 9.16 29.61 -1.23
CA ASP A 413 9.06 28.87 0.04
C ASP A 413 7.75 28.05 0.05
N ALA A 414 6.61 28.71 -0.18
CA ALA A 414 5.30 28.05 -0.30
C ALA A 414 5.30 26.92 -1.34
N ALA A 415 5.88 27.16 -2.52
CA ALA A 415 5.98 26.16 -3.58
C ALA A 415 6.85 24.95 -3.17
N SER A 416 7.98 25.21 -2.49
CA SER A 416 8.90 24.17 -1.98
C SER A 416 8.27 23.36 -0.85
N ASN A 417 7.53 24.00 0.04
CA ASN A 417 6.77 23.36 1.11
C ASN A 417 5.59 22.55 0.54
N GLY A 418 4.96 23.04 -0.55
CA GLY A 418 3.95 22.32 -1.32
C GLY A 418 4.49 21.03 -1.95
N ALA A 419 5.60 21.11 -2.68
CA ALA A 419 6.27 19.94 -3.25
C ALA A 419 6.72 18.95 -2.17
N SER A 420 7.36 19.44 -1.10
CA SER A 420 7.85 18.60 0.00
C SER A 420 6.71 17.84 0.69
N ALA A 421 5.57 18.49 0.91
CA ALA A 421 4.37 17.90 1.51
C ALA A 421 3.71 16.80 0.65
N ALA A 422 3.97 16.75 -0.66
CA ALA A 422 3.48 15.66 -1.52
C ALA A 422 4.22 14.33 -1.29
N THR A 423 5.49 14.37 -0.85
CA THR A 423 6.32 13.18 -0.61
C THR A 423 5.65 12.09 0.25
N PRO A 424 5.14 12.37 1.47
CA PRO A 424 4.45 11.35 2.27
C PRO A 424 3.12 10.89 1.66
N ILE A 425 2.47 11.71 0.82
CA ILE A 425 1.23 11.34 0.12
C ILE A 425 1.56 10.33 -0.98
N VAL A 426 2.53 10.63 -1.85
CA VAL A 426 2.98 9.75 -2.95
C VAL A 426 3.53 8.43 -2.41
N LEU A 427 4.39 8.47 -1.39
CA LEU A 427 4.91 7.25 -0.74
C LEU A 427 3.81 6.43 -0.06
N GLY A 428 2.79 7.09 0.50
CA GLY A 428 1.60 6.43 1.05
C GLY A 428 0.74 5.77 -0.03
N ILE A 429 0.60 6.39 -1.20
CA ILE A 429 -0.13 5.83 -2.35
C ILE A 429 0.56 4.56 -2.87
N ILE A 430 1.87 4.64 -3.14
CA ILE A 430 2.71 3.50 -3.54
C ILE A 430 2.54 2.34 -2.55
N ALA A 431 2.69 2.62 -1.26
CA ALA A 431 2.61 1.62 -0.21
C ALA A 431 1.27 0.90 -0.16
N ASN A 432 0.16 1.64 -0.20
CA ASN A 432 -1.17 1.07 -0.09
C ASN A 432 -1.58 0.34 -1.37
N LEU A 433 -1.26 0.86 -2.56
CA LEU A 433 -1.53 0.17 -3.83
C LEU A 433 -0.83 -1.20 -3.89
N ILE A 434 0.47 -1.24 -3.62
CA ILE A 434 1.24 -2.50 -3.59
C ILE A 434 0.63 -3.45 -2.57
N ALA A 435 0.40 -3.00 -1.34
CA ALA A 435 -0.11 -3.86 -0.27
C ALA A 435 -1.52 -4.42 -0.55
N PHE A 436 -2.47 -3.60 -1.00
CA PHE A 436 -3.83 -4.04 -1.29
C PHE A 436 -3.91 -4.97 -2.50
N VAL A 437 -3.28 -4.63 -3.64
CA VAL A 437 -3.30 -5.47 -4.84
C VAL A 437 -2.68 -6.84 -4.55
N SER A 438 -1.56 -6.86 -3.82
CA SER A 438 -0.90 -8.11 -3.38
C SER A 438 -1.77 -8.93 -2.43
N PHE A 439 -2.51 -8.27 -1.53
CA PHE A 439 -3.45 -8.96 -0.63
C PHE A 439 -4.65 -9.55 -1.38
N ILE A 440 -5.15 -8.91 -2.43
CA ILE A 440 -6.18 -9.52 -3.30
C ILE A 440 -5.61 -10.70 -4.10
N ALA A 441 -4.38 -10.61 -4.62
CA ALA A 441 -3.71 -11.73 -5.27
C ALA A 441 -3.56 -12.94 -4.32
N PHE A 442 -3.16 -12.69 -3.07
CA PHE A 442 -3.11 -13.70 -2.01
C PHE A 442 -4.49 -14.32 -1.70
N LEU A 443 -5.55 -13.51 -1.62
CA LEU A 443 -6.92 -14.03 -1.41
C LEU A 443 -7.41 -14.87 -2.60
N ASN A 444 -7.12 -14.46 -3.84
CA ASN A 444 -7.40 -15.26 -5.04
C ASN A 444 -6.63 -16.60 -5.01
N GLY A 445 -5.34 -16.58 -4.65
CA GLY A 445 -4.53 -17.79 -4.50
C GLY A 445 -5.06 -18.76 -3.43
N LEU A 446 -5.52 -18.23 -2.28
CA LEU A 446 -6.22 -19.02 -1.27
C LEU A 446 -7.53 -19.62 -1.80
N LEU A 447 -8.34 -18.83 -2.50
CA LEU A 447 -9.63 -19.28 -3.04
C LEU A 447 -9.47 -20.35 -4.11
N ALA A 448 -8.50 -20.21 -5.02
CA ALA A 448 -8.14 -21.23 -5.99
C ALA A 448 -7.68 -22.52 -5.30
N TRP A 449 -6.80 -22.42 -4.29
CA TRP A 449 -6.33 -23.58 -3.52
C TRP A 449 -7.45 -24.31 -2.77
N PHE A 450 -8.45 -23.58 -2.24
CA PHE A 450 -9.64 -24.18 -1.64
C PHE A 450 -10.61 -24.74 -2.69
N GLY A 451 -10.88 -24.01 -3.78
CA GLY A 451 -11.77 -24.41 -4.88
C GLY A 451 -11.34 -25.72 -5.53
N TRP A 452 -10.04 -25.85 -5.81
CA TRP A 452 -9.41 -27.05 -6.35
C TRP A 452 -9.71 -28.31 -5.50
N ARG A 453 -9.92 -28.17 -4.18
CA ARG A 453 -10.32 -29.31 -3.32
C ARG A 453 -11.76 -29.76 -3.52
N VAL A 454 -12.69 -28.85 -3.78
CA VAL A 454 -14.14 -29.16 -3.79
C VAL A 454 -14.69 -29.49 -5.17
N GLY A 455 -14.00 -29.08 -6.24
CA GLY A 455 -14.39 -29.37 -7.63
C GLY A 455 -14.48 -28.15 -8.53
N TRP A 456 -14.07 -26.97 -8.06
CA TRP A 456 -14.18 -25.71 -8.78
C TRP A 456 -12.79 -25.17 -9.10
N GLU A 457 -12.47 -24.99 -10.37
CA GLU A 457 -11.10 -24.75 -10.81
C GLU A 457 -10.85 -23.23 -10.98
N ASP A 458 -11.83 -22.50 -11.51
CA ASP A 458 -11.80 -21.04 -11.70
C ASP A 458 -12.38 -20.21 -10.53
N VAL A 459 -12.04 -20.55 -9.28
CA VAL A 459 -12.51 -19.79 -8.10
C VAL A 459 -11.65 -18.55 -7.84
N SER A 460 -12.10 -17.41 -8.36
CA SER A 460 -11.54 -16.08 -8.05
C SER A 460 -12.56 -15.18 -7.35
N LEU A 461 -12.07 -14.14 -6.66
CA LEU A 461 -12.92 -13.06 -6.15
C LEU A 461 -13.70 -12.37 -7.27
N GLU A 462 -13.12 -12.24 -8.47
CA GLU A 462 -13.78 -11.63 -9.63
C GLU A 462 -15.05 -12.40 -10.03
N ASN A 463 -14.97 -13.74 -10.09
CA ASN A 463 -16.09 -14.59 -10.50
C ASN A 463 -17.17 -14.63 -9.41
N ILE A 464 -16.76 -14.72 -8.14
CA ILE A 464 -17.68 -14.66 -6.98
C ILE A 464 -18.44 -13.33 -6.97
N PHE A 465 -17.74 -12.19 -7.06
CA PHE A 465 -18.40 -10.89 -7.04
C PHE A 465 -19.11 -10.55 -8.35
N GLY A 466 -18.73 -11.16 -9.47
CA GLY A 466 -19.50 -11.12 -10.72
C GLY A 466 -20.90 -11.70 -10.56
N ALA A 467 -21.01 -12.85 -9.88
CA ALA A 467 -22.31 -13.41 -9.51
C ALA A 467 -23.07 -12.53 -8.51
N VAL A 468 -22.41 -12.03 -7.45
CA VAL A 468 -23.03 -11.19 -6.41
C VAL A 468 -23.54 -9.84 -6.94
N PHE A 469 -22.83 -9.22 -7.89
CA PHE A 469 -23.23 -7.93 -8.48
C PHE A 469 -24.07 -8.08 -9.76
N ARG A 470 -24.33 -9.29 -10.26
CA ARG A 470 -25.22 -9.51 -11.42
C ARG A 470 -26.62 -8.85 -11.25
N PRO A 471 -27.32 -8.99 -10.10
CA PRO A 471 -28.62 -8.33 -9.92
C PRO A 471 -28.51 -6.80 -9.91
N LEU A 472 -27.42 -6.26 -9.36
CA LEU A 472 -27.15 -4.81 -9.34
C LEU A 472 -26.90 -4.29 -10.77
N ALA A 473 -26.09 -5.00 -11.57
CA ALA A 473 -25.84 -4.66 -12.97
C ALA A 473 -27.16 -4.63 -13.77
N PHE A 474 -27.97 -5.69 -13.66
CA PHE A 474 -29.29 -5.75 -14.30
C PHE A 474 -30.18 -4.56 -13.91
N VAL A 475 -30.30 -4.29 -12.61
CA VAL A 475 -31.12 -3.20 -12.05
C VAL A 475 -30.66 -1.78 -12.48
N MET A 476 -29.41 -1.61 -12.93
CA MET A 476 -28.94 -0.35 -13.56
C MET A 476 -29.34 -0.20 -15.03
N GLY A 477 -29.99 -1.19 -15.65
CA GLY A 477 -30.43 -1.18 -17.05
C GLY A 477 -29.53 -1.96 -18.02
N VAL A 478 -28.72 -2.90 -17.51
CA VAL A 478 -27.91 -3.83 -18.31
C VAL A 478 -28.76 -5.07 -18.65
N PRO A 479 -28.76 -5.59 -19.90
CA PRO A 479 -29.40 -6.86 -20.26
C PRO A 479 -28.96 -8.02 -19.36
N TRP A 480 -29.84 -9.00 -19.13
CA TRP A 480 -29.55 -10.08 -18.18
C TRP A 480 -28.34 -10.93 -18.59
N ASP A 481 -28.05 -11.08 -19.87
CA ASP A 481 -26.89 -11.85 -20.35
C ASP A 481 -25.57 -11.10 -20.09
N ASP A 482 -25.45 -9.86 -20.56
CA ASP A 482 -24.33 -8.94 -20.28
C ASP A 482 -24.10 -8.69 -18.76
N SER A 483 -25.14 -8.79 -17.94
CA SER A 483 -25.11 -8.41 -16.52
C SER A 483 -24.09 -9.18 -15.68
N TYR A 484 -23.68 -10.40 -16.08
CA TYR A 484 -22.61 -11.13 -15.39
C TYR A 484 -21.23 -10.51 -15.66
N TYR A 485 -20.94 -10.13 -16.90
CA TYR A 485 -19.69 -9.46 -17.28
C TYR A 485 -19.61 -8.08 -16.62
N VAL A 486 -20.67 -7.26 -16.71
CA VAL A 486 -20.71 -5.95 -16.05
C VAL A 486 -20.64 -6.10 -14.52
N GLY A 487 -21.31 -7.10 -13.94
CA GLY A 487 -21.18 -7.49 -12.54
C GLY A 487 -19.73 -7.83 -12.16
N LYS A 488 -19.01 -8.57 -13.00
CA LYS A 488 -17.60 -8.93 -12.79
C LYS A 488 -16.69 -7.71 -12.83
N VAL A 489 -16.90 -6.77 -13.77
CA VAL A 489 -16.13 -5.51 -13.82
C VAL A 489 -16.40 -4.66 -12.57
N ILE A 490 -17.64 -4.56 -12.11
CA ILE A 490 -18.00 -3.90 -10.84
C ILE A 490 -17.31 -4.60 -9.66
N GLY A 491 -17.29 -5.94 -9.64
CA GLY A 491 -16.57 -6.74 -8.66
C GLY A 491 -15.08 -6.41 -8.61
N ILE A 492 -14.40 -6.40 -9.77
CA ILE A 492 -12.98 -6.07 -9.89
C ILE A 492 -12.71 -4.66 -9.34
N LYS A 493 -13.52 -3.65 -9.70
CA LYS A 493 -13.42 -2.30 -9.11
C LYS A 493 -13.55 -2.31 -7.59
N MET A 494 -14.58 -2.98 -7.06
CA MET A 494 -14.92 -2.96 -5.64
C MET A 494 -13.91 -3.70 -4.74
N ILE A 495 -12.95 -4.41 -5.33
CA ILE A 495 -12.00 -5.30 -4.63
C ILE A 495 -10.54 -4.90 -4.91
N VAL A 496 -10.19 -4.70 -6.19
CA VAL A 496 -8.85 -4.34 -6.66
C VAL A 496 -8.78 -2.81 -6.82
N ASN A 497 -9.10 -2.31 -8.00
CA ASN A 497 -9.19 -0.91 -8.37
C ASN A 497 -9.91 -0.75 -9.73
N GLU A 498 -10.25 0.48 -10.07
CA GLU A 498 -10.89 0.82 -11.34
C GLU A 498 -9.95 0.73 -12.56
N PHE A 499 -8.62 0.79 -12.40
CA PHE A 499 -7.67 0.54 -13.49
C PHE A 499 -7.81 -0.88 -14.08
N VAL A 500 -7.71 -1.90 -13.23
CA VAL A 500 -7.85 -3.31 -13.68
C VAL A 500 -9.28 -3.58 -14.15
N ALA A 501 -10.28 -2.89 -13.58
CA ALA A 501 -11.65 -2.95 -14.07
C ALA A 501 -11.80 -2.35 -15.48
N PHE A 502 -11.18 -1.19 -15.77
CA PHE A 502 -11.19 -0.61 -17.12
C PHE A 502 -10.40 -1.44 -18.12
N GLN A 503 -9.28 -2.05 -17.74
CA GLN A 503 -8.57 -3.00 -18.59
C GLN A 503 -9.47 -4.19 -18.96
N ARG A 504 -10.11 -4.85 -17.97
CA ARG A 504 -11.04 -5.96 -18.23
C ARG A 504 -12.31 -5.55 -18.98
N LEU A 505 -12.75 -4.31 -18.83
CA LEU A 505 -13.84 -3.75 -19.66
C LEU A 505 -13.39 -3.58 -21.11
N GLY A 506 -12.14 -3.16 -21.33
CA GLY A 506 -11.50 -3.12 -22.64
C GLY A 506 -11.43 -4.49 -23.31
N ASP A 507 -10.97 -5.52 -22.56
CA ASP A 507 -10.97 -6.91 -23.01
C ASP A 507 -12.39 -7.32 -23.50
N PHE A 508 -13.43 -7.12 -22.67
CA PHE A 508 -14.81 -7.50 -23.02
C PHE A 508 -15.42 -6.69 -24.17
N ILE A 509 -14.93 -5.46 -24.43
CA ILE A 509 -15.33 -4.67 -25.61
C ILE A 509 -14.64 -5.18 -26.88
N ALA A 510 -13.35 -5.55 -26.79
CA ALA A 510 -12.58 -6.10 -27.90
C ALA A 510 -13.08 -7.50 -28.31
N ASP A 511 -13.36 -8.37 -27.33
CA ASP A 511 -13.93 -9.71 -27.51
C ASP A 511 -15.42 -9.70 -27.92
N GLN A 512 -16.04 -8.51 -28.02
CA GLN A 512 -17.48 -8.30 -28.26
C GLN A 512 -18.40 -9.05 -27.27
N ALA A 513 -17.91 -9.33 -26.06
CA ALA A 513 -18.60 -10.11 -25.03
C ALA A 513 -19.74 -9.34 -24.33
N ILE A 514 -19.88 -8.04 -24.58
CA ILE A 514 -20.96 -7.17 -24.08
C ILE A 514 -21.43 -6.19 -25.16
N THR A 515 -22.70 -5.79 -25.11
CA THR A 515 -23.25 -4.78 -26.02
C THR A 515 -22.67 -3.37 -25.77
N PRO A 516 -22.65 -2.47 -26.77
CA PRO A 516 -22.18 -1.08 -26.59
C PRO A 516 -22.95 -0.32 -25.49
N ARG A 517 -24.24 -0.63 -25.34
CA ARG A 517 -25.11 -0.13 -24.27
C ARG A 517 -24.58 -0.53 -22.88
N SER A 518 -24.27 -1.81 -22.70
CA SER A 518 -23.68 -2.34 -21.46
C SER A 518 -22.28 -1.81 -21.20
N ALA A 519 -21.44 -1.69 -22.24
CA ALA A 519 -20.11 -1.09 -22.14
C ALA A 519 -20.16 0.36 -21.63
N ALA A 520 -21.14 1.14 -22.09
CA ALA A 520 -21.38 2.49 -21.60
C ALA A 520 -21.87 2.52 -20.14
N ILE A 521 -22.88 1.71 -19.77
CA ILE A 521 -23.38 1.63 -18.39
C ILE A 521 -22.26 1.16 -17.44
N ALA A 522 -21.46 0.17 -17.85
CA ALA A 522 -20.25 -0.26 -17.15
C ALA A 522 -19.24 0.87 -17.00
N THR A 523 -18.98 1.66 -18.05
CA THR A 523 -18.09 2.83 -17.99
C THR A 523 -18.52 3.82 -16.90
N TYR A 524 -19.81 4.13 -16.79
CA TYR A 524 -20.33 4.98 -15.71
C TYR A 524 -20.23 4.33 -14.32
N ALA A 525 -20.54 3.04 -14.19
CA ALA A 525 -20.47 2.31 -12.92
C ALA A 525 -19.02 2.17 -12.40
N VAL A 526 -18.07 2.06 -13.33
CA VAL A 526 -16.64 1.89 -13.05
C VAL A 526 -15.94 3.23 -12.85
N CYS A 527 -16.38 4.31 -13.51
CA CYS A 527 -15.84 5.66 -13.32
C CYS A 527 -16.06 6.17 -11.88
N GLY A 528 -15.06 5.97 -11.03
CA GLY A 528 -14.95 6.50 -9.68
C GLY A 528 -13.97 5.69 -8.83
N PHE A 529 -13.09 6.34 -8.06
CA PHE A 529 -12.07 5.68 -7.21
C PHE A 529 -12.61 4.87 -6.01
N ALA A 530 -13.85 4.39 -6.04
CA ALA A 530 -14.47 3.61 -4.99
C ALA A 530 -13.94 2.16 -4.94
N ASN A 531 -12.74 1.99 -4.40
CA ASN A 531 -12.07 0.69 -4.19
C ASN A 531 -11.29 0.64 -2.84
N PRO A 532 -10.86 -0.54 -2.35
CA PRO A 532 -10.17 -0.68 -1.06
C PRO A 532 -8.79 -0.03 -1.01
N SER A 533 -8.02 -0.09 -2.10
CA SER A 533 -6.69 0.54 -2.17
C SER A 533 -6.79 2.07 -2.09
N SER A 534 -7.76 2.67 -2.80
CA SER A 534 -8.16 4.07 -2.69
C SER A 534 -8.66 4.42 -1.29
N MET A 535 -9.34 3.51 -0.58
CA MET A 535 -9.69 3.73 0.84
C MET A 535 -8.43 3.90 1.70
N GLY A 536 -7.38 3.11 1.44
CA GLY A 536 -6.05 3.29 2.03
C GLY A 536 -5.39 4.62 1.65
N ILE A 537 -5.47 5.01 0.38
CA ILE A 537 -5.01 6.33 -0.11
C ILE A 537 -5.70 7.46 0.66
N MET A 538 -7.04 7.47 0.71
CA MET A 538 -7.80 8.56 1.35
C MET A 538 -7.51 8.66 2.85
N ILE A 539 -7.43 7.53 3.55
CA ILE A 539 -7.03 7.47 4.96
C ILE A 539 -5.60 7.99 5.12
N GLY A 540 -4.67 7.59 4.27
CA GLY A 540 -3.27 8.04 4.26
C GLY A 540 -3.15 9.55 4.05
N THR A 541 -3.68 10.07 2.94
CA THR A 541 -3.67 11.48 2.55
C THR A 541 -4.28 12.37 3.62
N LEU A 542 -5.50 12.09 4.08
CA LEU A 542 -6.16 12.93 5.10
C LEU A 542 -5.48 12.81 6.48
N SER A 543 -4.95 11.64 6.84
CA SER A 543 -4.20 11.49 8.11
C SER A 543 -2.82 12.12 8.07
N ALA A 544 -2.19 12.24 6.89
CA ALA A 544 -0.93 12.97 6.72
C ALA A 544 -1.14 14.48 6.84
N MET A 545 -2.28 14.99 6.34
CA MET A 545 -2.66 16.41 6.50
C MET A 545 -3.14 16.74 7.92
N VAL A 546 -3.93 15.86 8.54
CA VAL A 546 -4.53 16.08 9.88
C VAL A 546 -4.40 14.85 10.78
N PRO A 547 -3.20 14.57 11.34
CA PRO A 547 -2.95 13.36 12.13
C PRO A 547 -3.89 13.18 13.32
N HIS A 548 -4.27 14.28 13.99
CA HIS A 548 -5.16 14.26 15.15
C HIS A 548 -6.62 13.88 14.81
N LYS A 549 -7.02 13.88 13.53
CA LYS A 549 -8.33 13.40 13.06
C LYS A 549 -8.32 11.99 12.48
N ARG A 550 -7.20 11.25 12.53
CA ARG A 550 -7.12 9.87 11.97
C ARG A 550 -8.32 9.00 12.36
N ASN A 551 -8.67 8.95 13.65
CA ASN A 551 -9.79 8.15 14.16
C ASN A 551 -11.16 8.58 13.60
N VAL A 552 -11.34 9.86 13.26
CA VAL A 552 -12.56 10.37 12.61
C VAL A 552 -12.60 9.86 11.17
N ILE A 553 -11.52 10.12 10.41
CA ILE A 553 -11.34 9.74 9.01
C ILE A 553 -11.57 8.24 8.82
N THR A 554 -10.92 7.39 9.62
CA THR A 554 -11.01 5.93 9.52
C THR A 554 -12.40 5.41 9.90
N SER A 555 -13.09 6.05 10.85
CA SER A 555 -14.45 5.65 11.27
C SER A 555 -15.51 5.89 10.19
N VAL A 556 -15.31 6.88 9.31
CA VAL A 556 -16.23 7.19 8.20
C VAL A 556 -15.79 6.58 6.86
N ALA A 557 -14.51 6.24 6.70
CA ALA A 557 -13.90 5.79 5.43
C ALA A 557 -14.69 4.70 4.70
N PHE A 558 -15.07 3.62 5.39
CA PHE A 558 -15.79 2.49 4.78
C PHE A 558 -17.23 2.87 4.36
N ARG A 559 -17.90 3.76 5.09
CA ARG A 559 -19.22 4.28 4.71
C ARG A 559 -19.12 5.20 3.50
N ALA A 560 -18.11 6.08 3.48
CA ALA A 560 -17.84 6.96 2.36
C ALA A 560 -17.48 6.17 1.09
N PHE A 561 -16.70 5.09 1.20
CA PHE A 561 -16.41 4.16 0.10
C PHE A 561 -17.69 3.58 -0.51
N LEU A 562 -18.55 2.93 0.30
CA LEU A 562 -19.84 2.39 -0.19
C LEU A 562 -20.74 3.48 -0.79
N THR A 563 -20.72 4.68 -0.20
CA THR A 563 -21.47 5.84 -0.71
C THR A 563 -20.94 6.27 -2.08
N GLY A 564 -19.62 6.31 -2.28
CA GLY A 564 -18.99 6.58 -3.58
C GLY A 564 -19.38 5.57 -4.65
N SER A 565 -19.35 4.27 -4.31
CA SER A 565 -19.82 3.20 -5.21
C SER A 565 -21.28 3.42 -5.63
N ILE A 566 -22.17 3.72 -4.67
CA ILE A 566 -23.59 4.02 -4.93
C ILE A 566 -23.75 5.24 -5.86
N VAL A 567 -22.90 6.25 -5.75
CA VAL A 567 -22.93 7.41 -6.66
C VAL A 567 -22.57 7.01 -8.09
N CYS A 568 -21.55 6.17 -8.29
CA CYS A 568 -21.21 5.61 -9.61
C CYS A 568 -22.35 4.73 -10.16
N PHE A 569 -23.03 3.96 -9.31
CA PHE A 569 -24.19 3.16 -9.72
C PHE A 569 -25.41 4.04 -10.06
N MET A 570 -25.54 5.20 -9.42
CA MET A 570 -26.57 6.20 -9.75
C MET A 570 -26.26 6.93 -11.06
N THR A 571 -25.02 7.32 -11.32
CA THR A 571 -24.63 7.88 -12.63
C THR A 571 -24.83 6.87 -13.75
N ALA A 572 -24.50 5.59 -13.52
CA ALA A 572 -24.77 4.50 -14.45
C ALA A 572 -26.26 4.29 -14.72
N SER A 573 -27.10 4.29 -13.68
CA SER A 573 -28.57 4.18 -13.83
C SER A 573 -29.16 5.35 -14.62
N ILE A 574 -28.67 6.58 -14.39
CA ILE A 574 -29.08 7.77 -15.16
C ILE A 574 -28.56 7.69 -16.61
N GLY A 575 -27.35 7.15 -16.82
CA GLY A 575 -26.81 6.85 -18.15
C GLY A 575 -27.71 5.88 -18.92
N GLY A 576 -28.01 4.71 -18.33
CA GLY A 576 -28.90 3.70 -18.94
C GLY A 576 -30.34 4.17 -19.19
N LEU A 577 -30.82 5.18 -18.44
CA LEU A 577 -32.11 5.83 -18.68
C LEU A 577 -32.06 6.86 -19.83
N LEU A 578 -30.94 7.58 -19.99
CA LEU A 578 -30.79 8.67 -20.97
C LEU A 578 -30.15 8.24 -22.30
N MET A 579 -29.51 7.07 -22.37
CA MET A 579 -28.83 6.60 -23.58
C MET A 579 -29.77 5.88 -24.55
N ASP A 580 -29.58 6.19 -25.83
CA ASP A 580 -30.35 5.68 -26.96
C ASP A 580 -29.43 4.89 -27.90
N ASP A 581 -29.92 3.76 -28.42
CA ASP A 581 -29.09 2.80 -29.14
C ASP A 581 -28.70 3.35 -30.53
N SER A 582 -29.47 4.30 -31.08
CA SER A 582 -29.13 5.04 -32.30
C SER A 582 -27.78 5.79 -32.21
N ILE A 583 -27.38 6.20 -31.00
CA ILE A 583 -26.13 6.91 -30.76
C ILE A 583 -24.93 6.00 -31.04
N PHE A 584 -25.03 4.70 -30.74
CA PHE A 584 -23.92 3.74 -30.86
C PHE A 584 -23.67 3.29 -32.30
N ASN A 585 -24.71 3.23 -33.15
CA ASN A 585 -24.56 2.84 -34.56
C ASN A 585 -23.62 3.77 -35.35
N ASN A 586 -23.50 5.04 -34.96
CA ASN A 586 -22.56 5.98 -35.56
C ASN A 586 -21.10 5.80 -35.10
N PHE A 587 -20.85 5.09 -33.99
CA PHE A 587 -19.51 4.80 -33.49
C PHE A 587 -19.03 3.39 -33.84
N ALA A 588 -19.93 2.43 -34.03
CA ALA A 588 -19.59 1.03 -34.35
C ALA A 588 -18.81 0.88 -35.68
N TYR A 589 -19.09 1.74 -36.67
CA TYR A 589 -18.54 1.68 -38.02
C TYR A 589 -17.00 1.85 -38.14
N LEU A 590 -16.30 2.23 -37.06
CA LEU A 590 -14.83 2.33 -37.07
C LEU A 590 -14.11 1.01 -36.71
N ASN A 591 -14.78 0.07 -36.03
CA ASN A 591 -14.10 -1.09 -35.42
C ASN A 591 -14.40 -2.44 -36.11
N THR A 592 -15.28 -2.48 -37.12
CA THR A 592 -15.71 -3.72 -37.77
C THR A 592 -14.73 -4.22 -38.83
N PHE A 593 -13.60 -4.80 -38.39
CA PHE A 593 -12.73 -5.63 -39.22
C PHE A 593 -12.00 -6.70 -38.38
N LEU A 594 -12.69 -7.79 -38.01
CA LEU A 594 -12.20 -9.20 -37.96
C LEU A 594 -13.22 -10.18 -37.29
N GLN A 595 -13.97 -10.90 -38.14
CA GLN A 595 -14.45 -12.31 -38.02
C GLN A 595 -15.17 -12.86 -36.75
N GLU A 596 -16.50 -13.03 -36.86
CA GLU A 596 -17.26 -14.32 -36.90
C GLU A 596 -16.50 -15.65 -36.66
N GLU A 597 -17.03 -16.77 -36.10
CA GLU A 597 -18.25 -17.18 -35.31
C GLU A 597 -18.03 -18.71 -34.94
N ILE A 598 -18.79 -19.57 -34.21
CA ILE A 598 -20.11 -19.66 -33.53
C ILE A 598 -20.06 -20.71 -32.37
N ALA A 599 -21.06 -20.68 -31.46
CA ALA A 599 -21.83 -21.83 -30.90
C ALA A 599 -21.26 -22.82 -29.83
N LEU A 600 -22.06 -23.38 -28.88
CA LEU A 600 -23.30 -22.93 -28.19
C LEU A 600 -23.72 -23.89 -27.03
N SER A 601 -24.23 -23.35 -25.89
CA SER A 601 -25.34 -23.91 -25.04
C SER A 601 -25.14 -25.25 -24.23
N THR A 602 -25.85 -25.62 -23.14
CA THR A 602 -26.90 -24.98 -22.27
C THR A 602 -27.17 -25.75 -20.94
N ILE A 603 -27.88 -25.10 -19.98
CA ILE A 603 -28.73 -25.66 -18.86
C ILE A 603 -28.00 -26.33 -17.66
N GLY A 604 -28.37 -26.13 -16.38
CA GLY A 604 -29.36 -25.22 -15.76
C GLY A 604 -29.74 -25.60 -14.29
N LEU A 605 -30.71 -24.87 -13.69
CA LEU A 605 -31.44 -25.08 -12.40
C LEU A 605 -31.02 -24.33 -11.10
N ASP A 606 -31.70 -23.20 -10.86
CA ASP A 606 -32.64 -22.88 -9.75
C ASP A 606 -32.20 -22.81 -8.26
N ASP A 607 -32.02 -21.57 -7.78
CA ASP A 607 -32.75 -20.85 -6.71
C ASP A 607 -33.26 -21.52 -5.40
N SER A 608 -32.95 -20.88 -4.26
CA SER A 608 -33.94 -20.43 -3.26
C SER A 608 -33.36 -19.41 -2.26
N GLU A 609 -34.17 -18.45 -1.81
CA GLU A 609 -33.76 -17.36 -0.90
C GLU A 609 -34.15 -17.59 0.58
N CYS A 610 -33.52 -16.86 1.52
CA CYS A 610 -34.10 -15.63 2.13
C CYS A 610 -33.74 -15.36 3.63
N SER A 611 -33.15 -14.17 3.86
CA SER A 611 -33.38 -13.20 4.96
C SER A 611 -33.33 -13.51 6.48
N GLU A 612 -32.23 -13.04 7.10
CA GLU A 612 -32.17 -11.99 8.16
C GLU A 612 -32.52 -12.14 9.68
N ASN A 613 -31.84 -11.25 10.44
CA ASN A 613 -32.21 -10.58 11.70
C ASN A 613 -32.16 -11.24 13.09
N ALA A 614 -30.92 -11.50 13.51
CA ALA A 614 -30.28 -10.74 14.61
C ALA A 614 -30.95 -10.65 16.00
N ALA A 615 -30.62 -11.61 16.87
CA ALA A 615 -30.60 -11.41 18.33
C ALA A 615 -29.18 -11.58 18.90
N GLN A 616 -28.83 -10.71 19.86
CA GLN A 616 -27.72 -10.81 20.83
C GLN A 616 -26.28 -11.03 20.27
N SER A 617 -25.40 -10.06 20.51
CA SER A 617 -23.99 -10.06 20.05
C SER A 617 -23.14 -11.26 20.53
N ASN A 618 -23.37 -11.74 21.75
CA ASN A 618 -22.72 -12.94 22.27
C ASN A 618 -23.18 -14.21 21.55
N LEU A 619 -24.48 -14.32 21.25
CA LEU A 619 -25.02 -15.40 20.44
C LEU A 619 -24.42 -15.34 19.04
N ARG A 620 -24.43 -14.15 18.38
CA ARG A 620 -23.78 -13.92 17.08
C ARG A 620 -22.33 -14.44 17.05
N ARG A 621 -21.53 -14.21 18.09
CA ARG A 621 -20.13 -14.71 18.12
C ARG A 621 -20.05 -16.24 18.13
N TYR A 622 -20.88 -16.93 18.91
CA TYR A 622 -20.94 -18.40 18.89
C TYR A 622 -21.59 -18.94 17.62
N THR A 623 -22.66 -18.33 17.12
CA THR A 623 -23.34 -18.72 15.87
C THR A 623 -22.43 -18.54 14.66
N THR A 624 -21.66 -17.45 14.56
CA THR A 624 -20.65 -17.27 13.51
C THR A 624 -19.53 -18.32 13.63
N ILE A 625 -19.08 -18.67 14.83
CA ILE A 625 -18.12 -19.78 15.02
C ILE A 625 -18.73 -21.13 14.59
N CYS A 626 -20.00 -21.40 14.92
CA CYS A 626 -20.69 -22.62 14.50
C CYS A 626 -20.95 -22.67 12.99
N ILE A 627 -21.27 -21.54 12.35
CA ILE A 627 -21.44 -21.43 10.89
C ILE A 627 -20.09 -21.63 10.19
N ILE A 628 -19.01 -20.99 10.67
CA ILE A 628 -17.65 -21.18 10.12
C ILE A 628 -17.21 -22.64 10.28
N ASN A 629 -17.35 -23.23 11.48
CA ASN A 629 -16.98 -24.62 11.72
C ASN A 629 -17.85 -25.59 10.90
N GLY A 630 -19.16 -25.30 10.75
CA GLY A 630 -20.07 -26.07 9.91
C GLY A 630 -19.70 -26.00 8.42
N ALA A 631 -19.42 -24.80 7.91
CA ALA A 631 -18.92 -24.60 6.55
C ALA A 631 -17.56 -25.30 6.32
N VAL A 632 -16.66 -25.26 7.30
CA VAL A 632 -15.38 -25.98 7.26
C VAL A 632 -15.58 -27.50 7.28
N VAL A 633 -16.54 -28.05 8.04
CA VAL A 633 -16.89 -29.48 8.02
C VAL A 633 -17.52 -29.89 6.68
N ILE A 634 -18.41 -29.07 6.11
CA ILE A 634 -19.01 -29.30 4.79
C ILE A 634 -17.92 -29.27 3.71
N PHE A 635 -17.10 -28.21 3.69
CA PHE A 635 -15.94 -28.08 2.80
C PHE A 635 -15.01 -29.29 2.90
N PHE A 636 -14.68 -29.71 4.13
CA PHE A 636 -13.82 -30.87 4.36
C PHE A 636 -14.46 -32.17 3.88
N ALA A 637 -15.77 -32.35 4.03
CA ALA A 637 -16.49 -33.51 3.50
C ALA A 637 -16.48 -33.53 1.95
N PHE A 638 -16.69 -32.40 1.28
CA PHE A 638 -16.55 -32.28 -0.18
C PHE A 638 -15.11 -32.53 -0.64
N ALA A 639 -14.12 -31.96 0.05
CA ALA A 639 -12.69 -32.19 -0.22
C ALA A 639 -12.29 -33.67 -0.03
N THR A 640 -12.79 -34.32 1.03
CA THR A 640 -12.62 -35.77 1.25
C THR A 640 -13.22 -36.56 0.08
N LYS A 641 -14.42 -36.18 -0.36
CA LYS A 641 -15.12 -36.85 -1.47
C LYS A 641 -14.36 -36.69 -2.79
N ARG A 642 -13.92 -35.48 -3.17
CA ARG A 642 -13.12 -35.26 -4.39
C ARG A 642 -11.81 -36.04 -4.32
N PHE A 643 -11.12 -36.03 -3.17
CA PHE A 643 -9.89 -36.81 -2.98
C PHE A 643 -10.11 -38.32 -3.19
N ILE A 644 -11.16 -38.90 -2.59
CA ILE A 644 -11.49 -40.33 -2.78
C ILE A 644 -11.81 -40.63 -4.26
N GLN A 645 -12.63 -39.80 -4.91
CA GLN A 645 -13.00 -40.00 -6.32
C GLN A 645 -11.79 -39.86 -7.26
N HIS A 646 -10.88 -38.92 -6.99
CA HIS A 646 -9.66 -38.74 -7.78
C HIS A 646 -8.67 -39.90 -7.57
N ALA A 647 -8.47 -40.35 -6.32
CA ALA A 647 -7.63 -41.50 -5.99
C ALA A 647 -8.14 -42.83 -6.58
N GLN A 648 -9.44 -42.93 -6.90
CA GLN A 648 -10.04 -44.09 -7.58
C GLN A 648 -9.85 -44.09 -9.11
N ASN A 649 -9.67 -42.91 -9.72
CA ASN A 649 -9.61 -42.74 -11.18
C ASN A 649 -8.18 -42.49 -11.72
N CYS A 650 -7.21 -42.28 -10.83
CA CYS A 650 -5.83 -41.94 -11.16
C CYS A 650 -4.97 -43.20 -11.40
N GLN A 651 -4.06 -43.16 -12.39
CA GLN A 651 -3.19 -44.29 -12.75
C GLN A 651 -1.74 -44.16 -12.25
N THR A 652 -1.26 -42.94 -11.94
CA THR A 652 0.12 -42.67 -11.47
C THR A 652 0.17 -41.51 -10.49
N ASP A 653 0.99 -41.65 -9.44
CA ASP A 653 1.23 -40.66 -8.37
C ASP A 653 0.00 -40.17 -7.57
N CYS A 654 -0.95 -41.08 -7.34
CA CYS A 654 -2.22 -40.86 -6.66
C CYS A 654 -2.08 -40.76 -5.11
N GLY A 655 -0.91 -40.36 -4.61
CA GLY A 655 -0.56 -40.38 -3.19
C GLY A 655 -1.24 -39.29 -2.36
N MET A 656 -1.13 -39.40 -1.02
CA MET A 656 -1.49 -38.29 -0.14
C MET A 656 -0.41 -37.19 -0.24
N GLN A 657 -0.56 -36.31 -1.22
CA GLN A 657 0.29 -35.12 -1.39
C GLN A 657 0.28 -34.28 -0.10
N TRP A 658 1.41 -34.22 0.59
CA TRP A 658 1.55 -33.58 1.91
C TRP A 658 1.81 -32.07 1.87
N CYS A 659 2.25 -31.52 0.73
CA CYS A 659 2.51 -30.08 0.59
C CYS A 659 1.41 -29.34 -0.19
N ASP A 660 1.23 -29.73 -1.45
CA ASP A 660 0.29 -29.08 -2.39
C ASP A 660 -1.08 -29.74 -2.41
N GLY A 661 -1.30 -30.70 -1.50
CA GLY A 661 -2.41 -31.64 -1.57
C GLY A 661 -3.33 -31.68 -0.35
N TYR A 662 -4.15 -32.73 -0.35
CA TYR A 662 -5.10 -33.02 0.73
C TYR A 662 -4.42 -33.31 2.08
N GLY A 663 -3.17 -33.79 2.08
CA GLY A 663 -2.37 -33.97 3.30
C GLY A 663 -2.08 -32.65 4.03
N MET A 664 -1.83 -31.55 3.29
CA MET A 664 -1.63 -30.23 3.89
C MET A 664 -2.92 -29.68 4.51
N LEU A 665 -4.07 -29.90 3.85
CA LEU A 665 -5.37 -29.55 4.40
C LEU A 665 -5.66 -30.31 5.71
N LEU A 666 -5.36 -31.61 5.76
CA LEU A 666 -5.43 -32.43 6.97
C LEU A 666 -4.51 -31.91 8.09
N LEU A 667 -3.26 -31.55 7.78
CA LEU A 667 -2.31 -31.02 8.77
C LEU A 667 -2.76 -29.66 9.32
N LEU A 668 -3.21 -28.73 8.46
CA LEU A 668 -3.69 -27.41 8.87
C LEU A 668 -4.95 -27.52 9.73
N LEU A 669 -5.97 -28.26 9.29
CA LEU A 669 -7.19 -28.47 10.06
C LEU A 669 -6.91 -29.23 11.36
N GLY A 670 -6.04 -30.26 11.32
CA GLY A 670 -5.60 -31.00 12.49
C GLY A 670 -4.94 -30.09 13.53
N PHE A 671 -3.97 -29.27 13.12
CA PHE A 671 -3.29 -28.32 14.02
C PHE A 671 -4.26 -27.28 14.60
N ILE A 672 -5.14 -26.71 13.77
CA ILE A 672 -6.14 -25.72 14.21
C ILE A 672 -7.14 -26.34 15.19
N TYR A 673 -7.77 -27.47 14.86
CA TYR A 673 -8.80 -28.08 15.70
C TYR A 673 -8.25 -28.75 16.96
N VAL A 674 -7.07 -29.40 16.90
CA VAL A 674 -6.38 -29.90 18.11
C VAL A 674 -5.91 -28.73 18.97
N GLY A 675 -5.44 -27.64 18.37
CA GLY A 675 -5.12 -26.39 19.07
C GLY A 675 -6.34 -25.78 19.78
N LEU A 676 -7.48 -25.65 19.08
CA LEU A 676 -8.74 -25.15 19.65
C LEU A 676 -9.28 -26.08 20.75
N LEU A 677 -9.28 -27.40 20.54
CA LEU A 677 -9.65 -28.39 21.55
C LEU A 677 -8.74 -28.28 22.79
N TYR A 678 -7.44 -28.08 22.58
CA TYR A 678 -6.48 -27.87 23.66
C TYR A 678 -6.73 -26.56 24.42
N PHE A 679 -6.88 -25.43 23.74
CA PHE A 679 -6.99 -24.12 24.39
C PHE A 679 -8.38 -23.77 24.94
N LEU A 680 -9.46 -24.25 24.32
CA LEU A 680 -10.85 -23.95 24.73
C LEU A 680 -11.44 -25.01 25.67
N LEU A 681 -11.06 -26.28 25.52
CA LEU A 681 -11.69 -27.40 26.22
C LEU A 681 -10.78 -28.05 27.26
N LEU A 682 -9.58 -28.50 26.84
CA LEU A 682 -8.64 -29.17 27.75
C LEU A 682 -8.01 -28.19 28.74
N LYS A 683 -7.45 -27.07 28.30
CA LYS A 683 -6.77 -26.12 29.20
C LYS A 683 -7.71 -25.58 30.29
N PRO A 684 -8.89 -25.00 30.01
CA PRO A 684 -9.69 -24.37 31.07
C PRO A 684 -10.25 -25.36 32.10
N ARG A 685 -10.47 -26.62 31.71
CA ARG A 685 -11.03 -27.68 32.58
C ARG A 685 -9.96 -28.54 33.25
N LEU A 686 -8.93 -28.96 32.51
CA LEU A 686 -7.88 -29.84 33.00
C LEU A 686 -6.65 -29.11 33.52
N GLU A 687 -6.37 -27.83 33.24
CA GLU A 687 -5.13 -27.18 33.73
C GLU A 687 -4.96 -27.32 35.25
N ARG A 688 -6.02 -27.14 36.04
CA ARG A 688 -5.99 -27.35 37.51
C ARG A 688 -5.89 -28.81 37.95
N THR A 689 -6.13 -29.78 37.08
CA THR A 689 -6.16 -31.23 37.39
C THR A 689 -4.90 -31.91 36.86
N LEU A 690 -4.57 -31.64 35.60
CA LEU A 690 -3.30 -31.95 34.95
C LEU A 690 -2.13 -31.32 35.71
N TYR A 691 -2.22 -30.06 36.18
CA TYR A 691 -1.18 -29.49 37.06
C TYR A 691 -1.11 -30.24 38.40
N ARG A 692 -2.22 -30.73 38.98
CA ARG A 692 -2.17 -31.53 40.21
C ARG A 692 -1.62 -32.94 40.01
N MET A 693 -1.82 -33.56 38.85
CA MET A 693 -1.26 -34.87 38.49
C MET A 693 0.20 -34.79 38.01
N LEU A 694 0.57 -33.71 37.30
CA LEU A 694 1.94 -33.43 36.87
C LEU A 694 2.75 -32.66 37.93
N ALA A 695 2.17 -32.10 38.99
CA ALA A 695 2.93 -31.52 40.11
C ALA A 695 3.83 -32.56 40.82
N PRO A 696 3.38 -33.78 41.18
CA PRO A 696 4.30 -34.79 41.71
C PRO A 696 5.35 -35.20 40.68
N VAL A 697 4.98 -35.49 39.42
CA VAL A 697 5.92 -35.91 38.36
C VAL A 697 6.93 -34.81 38.04
N GLY A 698 6.46 -33.59 37.75
CA GLY A 698 7.26 -32.41 37.43
C GLY A 698 8.02 -31.83 38.62
N SER A 699 7.59 -32.03 39.86
CA SER A 699 8.44 -31.75 41.04
C SER A 699 9.42 -32.89 41.33
N HIS A 700 9.20 -34.11 40.83
CA HIS A 700 10.16 -35.21 40.93
C HIS A 700 11.25 -35.08 39.86
N PHE A 701 10.88 -34.93 38.58
CA PHE A 701 11.77 -34.50 37.49
C PHE A 701 12.46 -33.17 37.84
N GLY A 702 11.70 -32.21 38.38
CA GLY A 702 12.21 -30.92 38.82
C GLY A 702 13.15 -31.01 40.02
N ARG A 703 13.02 -31.99 40.92
CA ARG A 703 14.01 -32.28 41.98
C ARG A 703 15.25 -32.98 41.43
N MET A 704 15.05 -33.95 40.53
CA MET A 704 16.10 -34.68 39.81
C MET A 704 17.00 -33.68 39.05
N PHE A 705 16.47 -32.98 38.04
CA PHE A 705 17.15 -31.96 37.25
C PHE A 705 17.44 -30.63 37.97
N ARG A 706 17.04 -30.46 39.24
CA ARG A 706 17.53 -29.36 40.10
C ARG A 706 18.96 -29.62 40.57
N THR A 707 19.35 -30.89 40.72
CA THR A 707 20.75 -31.22 41.04
C THR A 707 21.65 -30.94 39.83
N ARG A 708 22.82 -30.33 40.07
CA ARG A 708 23.83 -30.06 39.03
C ARG A 708 24.35 -31.37 38.42
N THR A 709 24.42 -32.42 39.24
CA THR A 709 24.80 -33.78 38.83
C THR A 709 23.84 -34.37 37.81
N ALA A 710 22.52 -34.36 38.01
CA ALA A 710 21.57 -34.92 37.04
C ALA A 710 21.57 -34.20 35.69
N LYS A 711 21.78 -32.87 35.68
CA LYS A 711 21.98 -32.10 34.44
C LYS A 711 23.26 -32.50 33.71
N LEU A 712 24.35 -32.70 34.46
CA LEU A 712 25.63 -33.13 33.89
C LEU A 712 25.57 -34.59 33.39
N THR A 713 24.91 -35.51 34.08
CA THR A 713 24.76 -36.90 33.62
C THR A 713 23.83 -37.01 32.43
N ALA A 714 22.70 -36.30 32.40
CA ALA A 714 21.84 -36.25 31.22
C ALA A 714 22.57 -35.65 30.00
N GLY A 715 23.31 -34.55 30.19
CA GLY A 715 24.16 -33.97 29.15
C GLY A 715 25.26 -34.92 28.67
N ALA A 716 25.92 -35.63 29.59
CA ALA A 716 26.95 -36.62 29.27
C ALA A 716 26.38 -37.82 28.50
N ILE A 717 25.16 -38.29 28.82
CA ILE A 717 24.48 -39.35 28.08
C ILE A 717 24.17 -38.90 26.65
N VAL A 718 23.68 -37.67 26.44
CA VAL A 718 23.41 -37.13 25.10
C VAL A 718 24.71 -36.94 24.30
N LEU A 719 25.76 -36.40 24.92
CA LEU A 719 27.08 -36.27 24.28
C LEU A 719 27.70 -37.62 23.94
N LEU A 720 27.57 -38.62 24.82
CA LEU A 720 28.04 -39.98 24.57
C LEU A 720 27.26 -40.65 23.44
N ALA A 721 25.94 -40.52 23.40
CA ALA A 721 25.11 -41.03 22.31
C ALA A 721 25.47 -40.38 20.97
N PHE A 722 25.71 -39.06 20.95
CA PHE A 722 26.14 -38.34 19.75
C PHE A 722 27.57 -38.73 19.33
N ALA A 723 28.49 -38.92 20.26
CA ALA A 723 29.85 -39.39 19.97
C ALA A 723 29.87 -40.84 19.43
N ILE A 724 29.01 -41.72 19.96
CA ILE A 724 28.82 -43.09 19.44
C ILE A 724 28.22 -43.03 18.03
N PHE A 725 27.19 -42.20 17.80
CA PHE A 725 26.62 -41.97 16.46
C PHE A 725 27.69 -41.52 15.46
N LEU A 726 28.46 -40.47 15.79
CA LEU A 726 29.54 -39.97 14.92
C LEU A 726 30.62 -41.03 14.68
N TYR A 727 31.01 -41.81 15.69
CA TYR A 727 31.99 -42.88 15.51
C TYR A 727 31.55 -43.94 14.49
N PHE A 728 30.26 -44.30 14.46
CA PHE A 728 29.74 -45.22 13.45
C PHE A 728 29.56 -44.56 12.09
N ASP A 729 29.04 -43.33 12.05
CA ASP A 729 28.71 -42.62 10.81
C ASP A 729 29.96 -42.12 10.05
N THR A 730 31.02 -41.67 10.73
CA THR A 730 32.28 -41.23 10.09
C THR A 730 33.33 -42.35 9.99
N ARG A 731 32.98 -43.62 10.23
CA ARG A 731 33.94 -44.74 10.18
C ARG A 731 34.51 -44.97 8.76
N GLY A 732 33.75 -44.59 7.73
CA GLY A 732 34.14 -44.75 6.33
C GLY A 732 35.02 -43.62 5.77
N ASP A 733 34.91 -42.40 6.32
CA ASP A 733 35.76 -41.26 5.95
C ASP A 733 36.06 -40.38 7.17
N THR A 734 37.36 -40.20 7.45
CA THR A 734 37.85 -39.35 8.54
C THR A 734 37.87 -37.86 8.19
N ASN A 735 37.79 -37.47 6.92
CA ASN A 735 37.75 -36.05 6.54
C ASN A 735 36.46 -35.37 7.01
N ARG A 736 35.36 -36.12 7.12
CA ARG A 736 34.10 -35.70 7.76
C ARG A 736 34.22 -35.35 9.26
N LEU A 737 35.33 -35.66 9.94
CA LEU A 737 35.60 -35.19 11.31
C LEU A 737 36.24 -33.79 11.39
N MET A 738 36.89 -33.32 10.30
CA MET A 738 37.53 -31.99 10.26
C MET A 738 36.62 -30.81 10.67
N PRO A 739 35.32 -30.77 10.29
CA PRO A 739 34.39 -29.71 10.70
C PRO A 739 34.20 -29.54 12.22
N LEU A 740 34.46 -30.58 13.02
CA LEU A 740 34.45 -30.47 14.49
C LEU A 740 35.57 -29.53 14.98
N THR A 741 36.75 -29.59 14.35
CA THR A 741 37.84 -28.63 14.55
C THR A 741 37.38 -27.22 14.17
N GLY A 742 36.65 -27.08 13.05
CA GLY A 742 36.01 -25.83 12.66
C GLY A 742 35.08 -25.28 13.74
N MET A 743 34.16 -26.08 14.28
CA MET A 743 33.27 -25.63 15.37
C MET A 743 34.06 -25.15 16.60
N VAL A 744 35.14 -25.85 16.99
CA VAL A 744 36.01 -25.42 18.09
C VAL A 744 36.70 -24.08 17.78
N VAL A 745 37.19 -23.89 16.56
CA VAL A 745 37.79 -22.62 16.09
C VAL A 745 36.76 -21.49 16.12
N PHE A 746 35.55 -21.70 15.60
CA PHE A 746 34.50 -20.67 15.58
C PHE A 746 33.98 -20.31 16.98
N LEU A 747 33.88 -21.28 17.89
CA LEU A 747 33.57 -21.02 19.30
C LEU A 747 34.72 -20.26 20.00
N ALA A 748 35.99 -20.61 19.73
CA ALA A 748 37.14 -19.89 20.27
C ALA A 748 37.21 -18.44 19.77
N LEU A 749 37.01 -18.21 18.47
CA LEU A 749 36.90 -16.87 17.87
C LEU A 749 35.76 -16.08 18.52
N SER A 750 34.59 -16.70 18.70
CA SER A 750 33.44 -16.08 19.37
C SER A 750 33.77 -15.63 20.81
N VAL A 751 34.49 -16.44 21.58
CA VAL A 751 34.92 -16.10 22.94
C VAL A 751 35.97 -14.98 22.93
N LEU A 752 36.94 -15.03 22.02
CA LEU A 752 37.95 -13.96 21.85
C LEU A 752 37.32 -12.62 21.46
N MET A 753 36.26 -12.64 20.66
CA MET A 753 35.52 -11.45 20.25
C MET A 753 34.49 -10.99 21.29
N SER A 754 34.27 -11.74 22.37
CA SER A 754 33.23 -11.45 23.37
C SER A 754 33.42 -10.09 24.04
N LYS A 755 32.34 -9.29 24.12
CA LYS A 755 32.34 -8.02 24.85
C LYS A 755 32.47 -8.23 26.37
N HIS A 756 31.96 -9.36 26.89
CA HIS A 756 31.92 -9.67 28.32
C HIS A 756 32.13 -11.18 28.59
N PRO A 757 33.31 -11.77 28.30
CA PRO A 757 33.52 -13.23 28.35
C PRO A 757 33.24 -13.85 29.74
N LYS A 758 33.41 -13.09 30.83
CA LYS A 758 33.08 -13.52 32.21
C LYS A 758 31.57 -13.59 32.51
N LYS A 759 30.69 -13.21 31.57
CA LYS A 759 29.23 -13.19 31.70
C LYS A 759 28.50 -14.15 30.75
N ILE A 760 29.23 -14.93 29.95
CA ILE A 760 28.64 -15.91 29.03
C ILE A 760 27.76 -16.90 29.79
N ASN A 761 26.48 -16.97 29.41
CA ASN A 761 25.55 -17.96 29.93
C ASN A 761 25.65 -19.22 29.06
N TYR A 762 26.19 -20.30 29.63
CA TYR A 762 26.39 -21.55 28.90
C TYR A 762 25.09 -22.30 28.53
N ARG A 763 23.92 -21.92 29.07
CA ARG A 763 22.64 -22.56 28.70
C ARG A 763 22.29 -22.37 27.21
N PRO A 764 22.13 -21.15 26.66
CA PRO A 764 21.86 -20.96 25.24
C PRO A 764 22.97 -21.49 24.34
N VAL A 765 24.24 -21.46 24.80
CA VAL A 765 25.38 -22.03 24.06
C VAL A 765 25.24 -23.55 23.91
N CYS A 766 25.17 -24.30 25.00
CA CYS A 766 25.05 -25.76 24.93
C CYS A 766 23.71 -26.22 24.33
N ALA A 767 22.62 -25.48 24.56
CA ALA A 767 21.32 -25.77 23.95
C ALA A 767 21.33 -25.51 22.43
N GLY A 768 21.98 -24.43 21.97
CA GLY A 768 22.10 -24.12 20.54
C GLY A 768 23.00 -25.12 19.81
N LEU A 769 24.15 -25.47 20.39
CA LEU A 769 25.04 -26.53 19.87
C LEU A 769 24.35 -27.90 19.76
N LEU A 770 23.47 -28.23 20.71
CA LEU A 770 22.67 -29.45 20.64
C LEU A 770 21.55 -29.34 19.60
N LEU A 771 20.84 -28.21 19.55
CA LEU A 771 19.69 -28.02 18.66
C LEU A 771 20.11 -27.91 17.19
N GLN A 772 21.25 -27.28 16.87
CA GLN A 772 21.80 -27.28 15.51
C GLN A 772 22.18 -28.70 15.04
N ALA A 773 22.67 -29.56 15.95
CA ALA A 773 23.01 -30.95 15.63
C ALA A 773 21.75 -31.81 15.42
N ILE A 774 20.73 -31.65 16.27
CA ILE A 774 19.43 -32.33 16.11
C ILE A 774 18.73 -31.90 14.82
N LEU A 775 18.67 -30.59 14.53
CA LEU A 775 18.09 -30.08 13.28
C LEU A 775 18.93 -30.48 12.07
N GLY A 776 20.25 -30.55 12.19
CA GLY A 776 21.14 -31.13 11.18
C GLY A 776 20.76 -32.56 10.82
N LEU A 777 20.59 -33.44 11.81
CA LEU A 777 20.15 -34.82 11.57
C LEU A 777 18.73 -34.87 10.97
N VAL A 778 17.79 -34.06 11.47
CA VAL A 778 16.40 -34.01 11.00
C VAL A 778 16.28 -33.51 9.55
N CYS A 779 17.13 -32.59 9.10
CA CYS A 779 17.01 -31.97 7.77
C CYS A 779 17.98 -32.56 6.74
N ILE A 780 19.19 -32.95 7.15
CA ILE A 780 20.20 -33.51 6.24
C ILE A 780 20.00 -35.03 6.09
N ARG A 781 19.77 -35.78 7.17
CA ARG A 781 19.66 -37.26 7.13
C ARG A 781 18.24 -37.80 7.01
N TRP A 782 17.23 -37.15 7.61
CA TRP A 782 15.85 -37.64 7.57
C TRP A 782 15.04 -36.99 6.44
N GLU A 783 14.72 -37.76 5.40
CA GLU A 783 14.04 -37.29 4.18
C GLU A 783 12.69 -36.62 4.45
N VAL A 784 11.91 -37.15 5.39
CA VAL A 784 10.61 -36.59 5.80
C VAL A 784 10.79 -35.23 6.49
N GLY A 785 11.85 -35.07 7.30
CA GLY A 785 12.17 -33.77 7.89
C GLY A 785 12.56 -32.76 6.81
N ARG A 786 13.40 -33.16 5.85
CA ARG A 786 13.79 -32.35 4.70
C ARG A 786 12.59 -31.90 3.86
N SER A 787 11.65 -32.81 3.56
CA SER A 787 10.47 -32.48 2.73
C SER A 787 9.46 -31.58 3.46
N ILE A 788 9.29 -31.73 4.78
CA ILE A 788 8.49 -30.81 5.59
C ILE A 788 9.04 -29.38 5.52
N PHE A 789 10.33 -29.18 5.76
CA PHE A 789 10.92 -27.84 5.70
C PHE A 789 10.94 -27.27 4.28
N ALA A 790 11.24 -28.07 3.26
CA ALA A 790 11.15 -27.66 1.86
C ALA A 790 9.74 -27.16 1.49
N CYS A 791 8.70 -27.89 1.94
CA CYS A 791 7.31 -27.47 1.75
C CYS A 791 6.99 -26.12 2.43
N ILE A 792 7.38 -25.95 3.69
CA ILE A 792 7.11 -24.71 4.43
C ILE A 792 7.81 -23.52 3.74
N GLY A 793 9.05 -23.72 3.27
CA GLY A 793 9.78 -22.74 2.47
C GLY A 793 9.01 -22.34 1.20
N ALA A 794 8.61 -23.32 0.39
CA ALA A 794 7.84 -23.08 -0.83
C ALA A 794 6.50 -22.35 -0.57
N LYS A 795 5.83 -22.61 0.56
CA LYS A 795 4.58 -21.93 0.93
C LYS A 795 4.80 -20.50 1.46
N VAL A 796 5.91 -20.22 2.13
CA VAL A 796 6.28 -18.83 2.48
C VAL A 796 6.71 -18.06 1.23
N ASP A 797 7.46 -18.69 0.31
CA ASP A 797 7.83 -18.07 -0.96
C ASP A 797 6.60 -17.76 -1.82
N THR A 798 5.68 -18.71 -2.00
CA THR A 798 4.37 -18.47 -2.66
C THR A 798 3.63 -17.29 -2.03
N PHE A 799 3.60 -17.22 -0.69
CA PHE A 799 2.93 -16.14 0.04
C PHE A 799 3.58 -14.77 -0.20
N LEU A 800 4.90 -14.68 -0.17
CA LEU A 800 5.61 -13.42 -0.41
C LEU A 800 5.59 -13.03 -1.90
N GLY A 801 5.59 -14.01 -2.81
CA GLY A 801 5.51 -13.81 -4.26
C GLY A 801 4.26 -13.06 -4.73
N TYR A 802 3.15 -13.11 -3.98
CA TYR A 802 1.99 -12.25 -4.25
C TYR A 802 2.32 -10.75 -4.19
N SER A 803 3.41 -10.33 -3.53
CA SER A 803 3.87 -8.94 -3.56
C SER A 803 4.31 -8.48 -4.95
N ALA A 804 4.73 -9.41 -5.82
CA ALA A 804 5.09 -9.08 -7.19
C ALA A 804 3.90 -8.57 -8.00
N VAL A 805 2.68 -9.04 -7.72
CA VAL A 805 1.47 -8.59 -8.44
C VAL A 805 1.16 -7.12 -8.13
N GLY A 806 1.22 -6.72 -6.85
CA GLY A 806 1.06 -5.31 -6.46
C GLY A 806 2.24 -4.43 -6.89
N ALA A 807 3.47 -4.99 -6.90
CA ALA A 807 4.64 -4.29 -7.40
C ALA A 807 4.55 -4.04 -8.91
N SER A 808 4.16 -5.03 -9.72
CA SER A 808 4.00 -4.90 -11.17
C SER A 808 2.91 -3.89 -11.54
N PHE A 809 1.83 -3.79 -10.76
CA PHE A 809 0.82 -2.74 -10.98
C PHE A 809 1.40 -1.31 -10.81
N VAL A 810 2.27 -1.08 -9.83
CA VAL A 810 2.81 0.26 -9.52
C VAL A 810 4.08 0.59 -10.33
N TYR A 811 4.91 -0.41 -10.61
CA TYR A 811 6.26 -0.26 -11.21
C TYR A 811 6.41 -0.91 -12.60
N SER A 812 5.35 -1.48 -13.18
CA SER A 812 5.34 -2.34 -14.39
C SER A 812 6.05 -3.70 -14.24
N ASP A 813 5.59 -4.72 -14.96
CA ASP A 813 6.25 -6.03 -15.03
C ASP A 813 7.70 -5.96 -15.56
N ALA A 814 8.06 -4.92 -16.33
CA ALA A 814 9.43 -4.74 -16.81
C ALA A 814 10.42 -4.56 -15.64
N LEU A 815 10.14 -3.67 -14.68
CA LEU A 815 11.02 -3.46 -13.53
C LEU A 815 10.99 -4.64 -12.53
N ILE A 816 9.89 -5.38 -12.47
CA ILE A 816 9.66 -6.41 -11.45
C ILE A 816 10.06 -7.81 -11.91
N LYS A 817 9.65 -8.24 -13.11
CA LYS A 817 9.89 -9.58 -13.65
C LYS A 817 11.07 -9.63 -14.64
N GLN A 818 11.22 -8.63 -15.51
CA GLN A 818 12.25 -8.65 -16.56
C GLN A 818 13.63 -8.18 -16.07
N TYR A 819 13.68 -7.01 -15.42
CA TYR A 819 14.92 -6.42 -14.87
C TYR A 819 15.12 -6.73 -13.38
N ALA A 820 14.09 -7.23 -12.70
CA ALA A 820 14.08 -7.63 -11.28
C ALA A 820 14.70 -6.59 -10.31
N VAL A 821 14.56 -5.29 -10.60
CA VAL A 821 15.28 -4.18 -9.96
C VAL A 821 15.01 -4.16 -8.45
N PHE A 822 16.04 -4.46 -7.64
CA PHE A 822 15.95 -4.69 -6.19
C PHE A 822 15.06 -3.69 -5.41
N ALA A 823 15.17 -2.40 -5.74
CA ALA A 823 14.41 -1.33 -5.08
C ALA A 823 12.90 -1.39 -5.32
N PHE A 824 12.45 -2.09 -6.37
CA PHE A 824 11.05 -2.22 -6.77
C PHE A 824 10.55 -3.66 -6.63
N SER A 825 11.38 -4.67 -6.93
CA SER A 825 11.06 -6.10 -6.76
C SER A 825 11.07 -6.52 -5.29
N VAL A 826 12.24 -6.52 -4.65
CA VAL A 826 12.45 -7.06 -3.30
C VAL A 826 11.83 -6.16 -2.24
N LEU A 827 12.02 -4.85 -2.31
CA LEU A 827 11.52 -3.94 -1.27
C LEU A 827 9.99 -3.82 -1.23
N SER A 828 9.28 -4.17 -2.32
CA SER A 828 7.82 -4.23 -2.36
C SER A 828 7.23 -5.32 -1.46
N VAL A 829 7.99 -6.39 -1.18
CA VAL A 829 7.63 -7.44 -0.22
C VAL A 829 7.33 -6.83 1.15
N ILE A 830 8.10 -5.80 1.55
CA ILE A 830 7.99 -5.15 2.85
C ILE A 830 6.65 -4.41 3.00
N TYR A 831 6.11 -3.80 1.93
CA TYR A 831 4.79 -3.16 1.96
C TYR A 831 3.68 -4.17 2.26
N PHE A 832 3.62 -5.25 1.49
CA PHE A 832 2.65 -6.32 1.67
C PHE A 832 2.79 -7.03 3.02
N PHE A 833 4.02 -7.35 3.43
CA PHE A 833 4.29 -8.02 4.69
C PHE A 833 3.94 -7.15 5.91
N SER A 834 4.27 -5.84 5.88
CA SER A 834 3.93 -4.92 6.98
C SER A 834 2.42 -4.70 7.11
N PHE A 835 1.70 -4.59 6.00
CA PHE A 835 0.24 -4.56 5.94
C PHE A 835 -0.37 -5.82 6.60
N PHE A 836 0.09 -7.01 6.21
CA PHE A 836 -0.41 -8.29 6.73
C PHE A 836 -0.10 -8.50 8.22
N ILE A 837 1.13 -8.17 8.66
CA ILE A 837 1.53 -8.25 10.07
C ILE A 837 0.72 -7.28 10.94
N SER A 838 0.41 -6.06 10.47
CA SER A 838 -0.48 -5.15 11.20
C SER A 838 -1.91 -5.68 11.33
N ILE A 839 -2.46 -6.33 10.30
CA ILE A 839 -3.76 -7.04 10.40
C ILE A 839 -3.70 -8.12 11.48
N LEU A 840 -2.66 -8.97 11.47
CA LEU A 840 -2.52 -10.04 12.46
C LEU A 840 -2.27 -9.52 13.88
N TYR A 841 -1.63 -8.35 14.06
CA TYR A 841 -1.54 -7.67 15.34
C TYR A 841 -2.88 -7.11 15.83
N TYR A 842 -3.67 -6.50 14.94
CA TYR A 842 -5.02 -6.00 15.27
C TYR A 842 -5.95 -7.14 15.70
N LEU A 843 -5.88 -8.29 15.01
CA LEU A 843 -6.69 -9.48 15.31
C LEU A 843 -6.22 -10.26 16.56
N GLY A 844 -5.09 -9.89 17.17
CA GLY A 844 -4.53 -10.62 18.33
C GLY A 844 -3.73 -11.88 17.98
N ALA A 845 -3.58 -12.19 16.68
CA ALA A 845 -2.95 -13.40 16.19
C ALA A 845 -1.43 -13.37 16.34
N MET A 846 -0.77 -12.24 16.02
CA MET A 846 0.69 -12.10 16.23
C MET A 846 1.05 -12.27 17.70
N GLN A 847 0.25 -11.72 18.61
CA GLN A 847 0.47 -11.82 20.05
C GLN A 847 0.39 -13.28 20.53
N TRP A 848 -0.47 -14.11 19.93
CA TRP A 848 -0.48 -15.56 20.20
C TRP A 848 0.79 -16.24 19.66
N VAL A 849 1.20 -15.97 18.42
CA VAL A 849 2.41 -16.55 17.81
C VAL A 849 3.65 -16.17 18.63
N VAL A 850 3.80 -14.88 18.95
CA VAL A 850 4.86 -14.31 19.79
C VAL A 850 4.95 -15.05 21.12
N LEU A 851 3.85 -15.11 21.88
CA LEU A 851 3.83 -15.71 23.22
C LEU A 851 3.98 -17.25 23.22
N LYS A 852 3.70 -17.95 22.10
CA LYS A 852 3.82 -19.41 22.02
C LYS A 852 5.14 -19.89 21.44
N LEU A 853 5.55 -19.35 20.30
CA LEU A 853 6.83 -19.69 19.68
C LEU A 853 8.00 -19.22 20.56
N GLY A 854 7.91 -17.99 21.10
CA GLY A 854 8.89 -17.47 22.04
C GLY A 854 8.97 -18.26 23.35
N TRP A 855 7.84 -18.76 23.88
CA TRP A 855 7.86 -19.62 25.08
C TRP A 855 8.56 -20.96 24.82
N ILE A 856 8.35 -21.59 23.66
CA ILE A 856 9.05 -22.84 23.29
C ILE A 856 10.56 -22.59 23.27
N LEU A 857 11.02 -21.52 22.62
CA LEU A 857 12.44 -21.24 22.43
C LEU A 857 13.11 -20.73 23.72
N GLN A 858 12.43 -19.91 24.53
CA GLN A 858 12.85 -19.53 25.88
C GLN A 858 12.94 -20.77 26.81
N SER A 859 12.03 -21.74 26.67
CA SER A 859 12.07 -22.99 27.43
C SER A 859 13.26 -23.87 27.05
N LEU A 860 13.61 -23.94 25.77
CA LEU A 860 14.78 -24.67 25.28
C LEU A 860 16.09 -23.93 25.65
N MET A 861 16.32 -22.76 25.05
CA MET A 861 17.62 -22.07 25.08
C MET A 861 17.80 -21.13 26.28
N GLY A 862 16.72 -20.58 26.83
CA GLY A 862 16.78 -19.55 27.88
C GLY A 862 17.11 -18.15 27.37
N THR A 863 17.00 -17.93 26.05
CA THR A 863 16.89 -16.60 25.40
C THR A 863 15.51 -15.99 25.65
N THR A 864 15.29 -14.74 25.28
CA THR A 864 14.01 -14.04 25.51
C THR A 864 13.01 -14.26 24.37
N VAL A 865 11.76 -13.81 24.54
CA VAL A 865 10.68 -14.05 23.57
C VAL A 865 11.02 -13.45 22.22
N CYS A 866 11.47 -12.19 22.20
CA CYS A 866 11.81 -11.49 20.95
C CYS A 866 12.98 -12.16 20.22
N GLU A 867 14.01 -12.59 20.95
CA GLU A 867 15.17 -13.29 20.36
C GLU A 867 14.79 -14.62 19.72
N GLY A 868 14.00 -15.44 20.44
CA GLY A 868 13.54 -16.72 19.93
C GLY A 868 12.70 -16.57 18.66
N ILE A 869 11.71 -15.66 18.68
CA ILE A 869 10.87 -15.42 17.51
C ILE A 869 11.70 -14.90 16.34
N MET A 870 12.60 -13.94 16.56
CA MET A 870 13.43 -13.37 15.50
C MET A 870 14.31 -14.45 14.88
N ALA A 871 14.96 -15.32 15.67
CA ALA A 871 15.74 -16.43 15.12
C ALA A 871 14.88 -17.41 14.32
N ALA A 872 13.67 -17.74 14.78
CA ALA A 872 12.78 -18.70 14.12
C ALA A 872 12.03 -18.13 12.89
N ALA A 873 11.74 -16.83 12.86
CA ALA A 873 11.11 -16.16 11.73
C ALA A 873 12.10 -15.92 10.58
N ASN A 874 13.36 -15.58 10.92
CA ASN A 874 14.45 -15.40 9.95
C ASN A 874 14.79 -16.70 9.18
N ILE A 875 14.24 -17.86 9.56
CA ILE A 875 14.37 -19.13 8.80
C ILE A 875 13.72 -19.02 7.41
N PHE A 876 12.64 -18.24 7.28
CA PHE A 876 11.83 -18.15 6.06
C PHE A 876 11.65 -16.71 5.54
N LEU A 877 11.72 -15.73 6.45
CA LEU A 877 11.57 -14.32 6.18
C LEU A 877 12.94 -13.64 6.19
N GLY A 878 13.09 -12.60 5.38
CA GLY A 878 14.34 -11.85 5.31
C GLY A 878 14.59 -10.96 6.50
N MET A 879 15.78 -10.35 6.47
CA MET A 879 16.34 -9.54 7.54
C MET A 879 15.62 -8.19 7.75
N SER A 880 14.91 -7.70 6.73
CA SER A 880 14.15 -6.44 6.73
C SER A 880 12.68 -6.66 7.14
N GLU A 881 12.15 -7.84 6.87
CA GLU A 881 10.74 -8.21 7.09
C GLU A 881 10.57 -8.73 8.52
N THR A 882 11.46 -9.64 8.95
CA THR A 882 11.37 -10.30 10.26
C THR A 882 11.26 -9.33 11.45
N PRO A 883 11.99 -8.19 11.52
CA PRO A 883 11.85 -7.23 12.62
C PRO A 883 10.45 -6.65 12.81
N LEU A 884 9.59 -6.64 11.78
CA LEU A 884 8.21 -6.18 11.88
C LEU A 884 7.38 -7.04 12.85
N ILE A 885 7.73 -8.33 13.02
CA ILE A 885 7.11 -9.27 13.96
C ILE A 885 7.36 -8.88 15.44
N ILE A 886 8.31 -8.00 15.71
CA ILE A 886 8.59 -7.46 17.05
C ILE A 886 8.59 -5.93 17.11
N LYS A 887 8.11 -5.22 16.07
CA LYS A 887 8.13 -3.74 15.96
C LYS A 887 7.74 -3.00 17.26
N PRO A 888 6.67 -3.38 18.00
CA PRO A 888 6.30 -2.70 19.25
C PRO A 888 7.32 -2.82 20.39
N TYR A 889 8.21 -3.83 20.33
CA TYR A 889 9.15 -4.22 21.37
C TYR A 889 10.59 -3.76 21.12
N VAL A 890 10.95 -3.37 19.87
CA VAL A 890 12.34 -3.00 19.50
C VAL A 890 12.93 -1.93 20.43
N LYS A 891 12.11 -0.95 20.83
CA LYS A 891 12.45 0.11 21.78
C LYS A 891 12.84 -0.37 23.19
N ASP A 892 12.34 -1.53 23.61
CA ASP A 892 12.46 -2.09 24.96
C ASP A 892 13.55 -3.18 25.08
N LEU A 893 14.20 -3.55 23.98
CA LEU A 893 15.27 -4.57 23.94
C LEU A 893 16.56 -4.12 24.66
N THR A 894 17.28 -5.05 25.29
CA THR A 894 18.65 -4.85 25.79
C THR A 894 19.66 -4.72 24.64
N HIS A 895 20.90 -4.32 24.92
CA HIS A 895 21.96 -4.37 23.90
C HIS A 895 22.29 -5.79 23.42
N SER A 896 22.15 -6.80 24.30
CA SER A 896 22.36 -8.22 23.94
C SER A 896 21.19 -8.77 23.12
N GLU A 897 19.96 -8.34 23.40
CA GLU A 897 18.78 -8.66 22.58
C GLU A 897 18.88 -7.99 21.20
N LEU A 898 19.20 -6.69 21.11
CA LEU A 898 19.44 -6.01 19.82
C LEU A 898 20.54 -6.69 19.01
N HIS A 899 21.64 -7.09 19.65
CA HIS A 899 22.72 -7.83 19.01
C HIS A 899 22.22 -9.18 18.46
N SER A 900 21.52 -9.99 19.26
CA SER A 900 21.00 -11.30 18.85
C SER A 900 19.95 -11.20 17.75
N VAL A 901 19.06 -10.20 17.82
CA VAL A 901 18.03 -9.89 16.82
C VAL A 901 18.63 -9.50 15.48
N MET A 902 19.59 -8.55 15.45
CA MET A 902 20.28 -8.17 14.22
C MET A 902 21.13 -9.32 13.66
N SER A 903 21.82 -10.06 14.53
CA SER A 903 22.63 -11.23 14.14
C SER A 903 21.78 -12.28 13.43
N SER A 904 20.54 -12.50 13.89
CA SER A 904 19.63 -13.49 13.33
C SER A 904 19.32 -13.23 11.85
N GLY A 905 19.08 -11.98 11.47
CA GLY A 905 18.88 -11.60 10.06
C GLY A 905 20.17 -11.65 9.21
N PHE A 906 21.35 -11.57 9.84
CA PHE A 906 22.63 -11.75 9.15
C PHE A 906 23.02 -13.24 8.96
N ALA A 907 22.36 -14.17 9.65
CA ALA A 907 22.69 -15.59 9.68
C ALA A 907 21.85 -16.47 8.73
N THR A 908 20.89 -15.90 8.02
CA THR A 908 19.90 -16.61 7.19
C THR A 908 19.61 -15.87 5.90
N VAL A 909 18.85 -16.50 5.00
CA VAL A 909 18.35 -15.90 3.75
C VAL A 909 16.82 -15.89 3.70
N SER A 910 16.24 -14.94 2.97
CA SER A 910 14.79 -14.87 2.74
C SER A 910 14.33 -15.93 1.74
N GLY A 911 13.08 -16.40 1.87
CA GLY A 911 12.43 -17.19 0.81
C GLY A 911 12.45 -16.47 -0.55
N THR A 912 12.18 -15.16 -0.56
CA THR A 912 12.05 -14.34 -1.79
C THR A 912 13.31 -14.24 -2.67
N VAL A 913 14.48 -14.60 -2.13
CA VAL A 913 15.76 -14.61 -2.88
C VAL A 913 16.25 -16.02 -3.16
N LEU A 914 15.60 -17.03 -2.56
CA LEU A 914 15.93 -18.44 -2.68
C LEU A 914 15.86 -18.92 -4.13
N ALA A 915 14.81 -18.51 -4.86
CA ALA A 915 14.61 -18.84 -6.27
C ALA A 915 15.77 -18.40 -7.17
N ALA A 916 16.37 -17.24 -6.91
CA ALA A 916 17.52 -16.74 -7.66
C ALA A 916 18.80 -17.54 -7.33
N TYR A 917 19.01 -17.95 -6.08
CA TYR A 917 20.14 -18.82 -5.74
C TYR A 917 19.97 -20.21 -6.37
N ILE A 918 18.73 -20.71 -6.46
CA ILE A 918 18.41 -21.98 -7.12
C ILE A 918 18.65 -21.89 -8.64
N SER A 919 18.31 -20.78 -9.31
CA SER A 919 18.62 -20.62 -10.74
C SER A 919 20.12 -20.46 -11.03
N PHE A 920 20.92 -20.03 -10.04
CA PHE A 920 22.38 -20.14 -10.08
C PHE A 920 22.91 -21.55 -9.75
N GLY A 921 22.06 -22.55 -9.54
CA GLY A 921 22.44 -23.95 -9.30
C GLY A 921 22.62 -24.35 -7.83
N ALA A 922 22.26 -23.49 -6.86
CA ALA A 922 22.27 -23.87 -5.45
C ALA A 922 21.09 -24.80 -5.10
N SER A 923 21.33 -25.85 -4.30
CA SER A 923 20.30 -26.85 -4.01
C SER A 923 19.23 -26.32 -3.04
N PRO A 924 17.92 -26.35 -3.40
CA PRO A 924 16.84 -25.79 -2.58
C PRO A 924 16.75 -26.44 -1.19
N GLY A 925 16.87 -27.77 -1.13
CA GLY A 925 16.83 -28.53 0.12
C GLY A 925 17.99 -28.18 1.06
N HIS A 926 19.16 -27.85 0.52
CA HIS A 926 20.32 -27.43 1.32
C HIS A 926 20.21 -25.98 1.80
N LEU A 927 19.72 -25.04 0.99
CA LEU A 927 19.49 -23.63 1.38
C LEU A 927 18.48 -23.50 2.54
N ILE A 928 17.33 -24.17 2.42
CA ILE A 928 16.30 -24.14 3.47
C ILE A 928 16.82 -24.79 4.75
N THR A 929 17.54 -25.92 4.62
CA THR A 929 18.17 -26.59 5.76
C THR A 929 19.21 -25.71 6.46
N ALA A 930 20.03 -24.96 5.71
CA ALA A 930 21.01 -24.05 6.28
C ALA A 930 20.32 -22.98 7.16
N SER A 931 19.25 -22.34 6.65
CA SER A 931 18.50 -21.34 7.42
C SER A 931 17.82 -21.91 8.67
N VAL A 932 17.29 -23.15 8.60
CA VAL A 932 16.71 -23.86 9.77
C VAL A 932 17.76 -24.12 10.85
N ILE A 933 18.98 -24.52 10.48
CA ILE A 933 20.08 -24.80 11.41
C ILE A 933 20.71 -23.50 11.93
N SER A 934 20.64 -22.40 11.16
CA SER A 934 21.18 -21.09 11.55
C SER A 934 20.45 -20.48 12.75
N ALA A 935 19.15 -20.74 12.92
CA ALA A 935 18.36 -20.18 14.04
C ALA A 935 18.91 -20.53 15.45
N PRO A 936 19.23 -21.80 15.80
CA PRO A 936 19.92 -22.10 17.06
C PRO A 936 21.42 -21.72 17.03
N ALA A 937 22.08 -21.79 15.88
CA ALA A 937 23.50 -21.46 15.76
C ALA A 937 23.76 -19.98 16.09
N VAL A 938 22.95 -19.07 15.54
CA VAL A 938 23.10 -17.63 15.77
C VAL A 938 22.79 -17.22 17.20
N LEU A 939 21.78 -17.81 17.84
CA LEU A 939 21.51 -17.58 19.26
C LEU A 939 22.62 -18.12 20.18
N CYS A 940 23.30 -19.20 19.78
CA CYS A 940 24.51 -19.68 20.44
C CYS A 940 25.67 -18.67 20.31
N VAL A 941 26.02 -18.27 19.09
CA VAL A 941 27.14 -17.34 18.82
C VAL A 941 26.87 -15.95 19.43
N ALA A 942 25.64 -15.44 19.32
CA ALA A 942 25.27 -14.12 19.84
C ALA A 942 25.44 -14.03 21.36
N LYS A 943 24.94 -15.02 22.11
CA LYS A 943 25.11 -15.08 23.57
C LYS A 943 26.54 -15.47 24.02
N ILE A 944 27.48 -15.70 23.09
CA ILE A 944 28.93 -15.69 23.36
C ILE A 944 29.52 -14.30 23.09
N ILE A 945 29.28 -13.72 21.91
CA ILE A 945 29.91 -12.46 21.47
C ILE A 945 29.37 -11.23 22.23
N TYR A 946 28.08 -11.23 22.55
CA TYR A 946 27.41 -10.20 23.34
C TYR A 946 26.45 -10.85 24.34
N PRO A 947 26.96 -11.43 25.45
CA PRO A 947 26.12 -12.13 26.42
C PRO A 947 25.22 -11.15 27.19
N GLU A 948 24.13 -11.69 27.75
CA GLU A 948 23.16 -10.88 28.49
C GLU A 948 23.76 -10.31 29.79
N VAL A 949 23.64 -9.00 29.96
CA VAL A 949 24.12 -8.28 31.16
C VAL A 949 23.05 -7.37 31.77
N GLU A 950 21.96 -7.12 31.06
CA GLU A 950 20.83 -6.27 31.45
C GLU A 950 19.62 -7.13 31.86
N THR A 951 18.66 -6.54 32.58
CA THR A 951 17.40 -7.19 32.91
C THR A 951 16.39 -6.99 31.79
N SER A 952 16.20 -8.01 30.93
CA SER A 952 15.26 -7.95 29.82
C SER A 952 13.79 -7.74 30.27
N LYS A 953 13.11 -6.84 29.55
CA LYS A 953 11.66 -6.61 29.62
C LYS A 953 10.86 -7.59 28.75
N THR A 954 11.52 -8.34 27.85
CA THR A 954 10.86 -9.16 26.81
C THR A 954 10.90 -10.67 27.09
N THR A 955 11.15 -11.08 28.34
CA THR A 955 10.89 -12.47 28.77
C THR A 955 9.39 -12.76 28.79
N SER A 956 9.00 -14.04 28.65
CA SER A 956 7.58 -14.45 28.63
C SER A 956 6.77 -14.13 29.90
N GLU A 957 7.46 -13.73 30.97
CA GLU A 957 6.87 -13.34 32.27
C GLU A 957 6.69 -11.81 32.38
N ASN A 958 7.52 -11.03 31.67
CA ASN A 958 7.55 -9.57 31.74
C ASN A 958 6.94 -8.86 30.51
N ILE A 959 6.83 -9.55 29.37
CA ILE A 959 6.45 -8.94 28.09
C ILE A 959 5.01 -8.40 28.10
N VAL A 960 4.88 -7.07 28.02
CA VAL A 960 3.58 -6.37 27.97
C VAL A 960 2.93 -6.63 26.63
N ILE A 961 1.75 -7.27 26.59
CA ILE A 961 1.06 -7.58 25.34
C ILE A 961 0.66 -6.29 24.60
N ALA A 962 1.39 -5.97 23.54
CA ALA A 962 1.06 -4.86 22.65
C ALA A 962 -0.31 -5.07 22.01
N LYS A 963 -1.21 -4.10 22.16
CA LYS A 963 -2.51 -4.02 21.47
C LYS A 963 -2.41 -2.95 20.39
N SER A 964 -3.08 -3.16 19.26
CA SER A 964 -3.30 -2.12 18.26
C SER A 964 -4.05 -0.93 18.88
N THR A 965 -3.57 0.28 18.60
CA THR A 965 -4.31 1.52 18.87
C THR A 965 -5.24 1.91 17.72
N ASP A 966 -5.08 1.25 16.58
CA ASP A 966 -5.84 1.43 15.34
C ASP A 966 -7.33 1.13 15.56
N SER A 967 -8.19 1.85 14.85
CA SER A 967 -9.64 1.80 14.99
C SER A 967 -10.28 0.56 14.37
N SER A 968 -9.70 0.06 13.26
CA SER A 968 -10.25 -1.03 12.44
C SER A 968 -9.14 -1.88 11.81
N VAL A 969 -9.52 -3.05 11.28
CA VAL A 969 -8.60 -3.92 10.51
C VAL A 969 -7.99 -3.15 9.33
N ILE A 970 -8.81 -2.35 8.63
CA ILE A 970 -8.37 -1.54 7.47
C ILE A 970 -7.40 -0.45 7.93
N ASP A 971 -7.72 0.27 8.99
CA ASP A 971 -6.84 1.29 9.59
C ASP A 971 -5.46 0.73 9.95
N ALA A 972 -5.43 -0.43 10.63
CA ALA A 972 -4.19 -1.14 10.96
C ALA A 972 -3.41 -1.57 9.69
N ALA A 973 -4.10 -2.10 8.69
CA ALA A 973 -3.48 -2.54 7.43
C ALA A 973 -2.83 -1.38 6.68
N CYS A 974 -3.55 -0.26 6.52
CA CYS A 974 -3.04 0.96 5.90
C CYS A 974 -1.90 1.60 6.72
N ASN A 975 -1.98 1.54 8.05
CA ASN A 975 -0.90 1.96 8.94
C ASN A 975 0.36 1.08 8.77
N GLY A 976 0.18 -0.23 8.58
CA GLY A 976 1.24 -1.17 8.22
C GLY A 976 1.92 -0.81 6.89
N ALA A 977 1.13 -0.66 5.82
CA ALA A 977 1.64 -0.26 4.51
C ALA A 977 2.40 1.07 4.57
N SER A 978 1.75 2.17 5.00
CA SER A 978 2.40 3.49 5.06
C SER A 978 3.58 3.56 6.03
N SER A 979 3.61 2.72 7.08
CA SER A 979 4.79 2.58 7.97
C SER A 979 6.01 1.98 7.25
N ALA A 980 5.82 1.19 6.20
CA ALA A 980 6.94 0.57 5.48
C ALA A 980 7.66 1.56 4.56
N SER A 981 7.06 2.69 4.16
CA SER A 981 7.70 3.68 3.29
C SER A 981 8.97 4.28 3.90
N SER A 982 8.96 4.65 5.19
CA SER A 982 10.13 5.21 5.88
C SER A 982 11.23 4.16 6.12
N LEU A 983 10.82 2.92 6.38
CA LEU A 983 11.68 1.74 6.44
C LEU A 983 12.39 1.49 5.10
N ILE A 984 11.65 1.48 3.98
CA ILE A 984 12.17 1.29 2.62
C ILE A 984 13.10 2.45 2.19
N MET A 985 12.73 3.70 2.45
CA MET A 985 13.60 4.85 2.17
C MET A 985 14.88 4.81 3.02
N GLY A 986 14.79 4.38 4.28
CA GLY A 986 15.95 4.15 5.15
C GLY A 986 16.85 3.02 4.63
N ILE A 987 16.27 1.96 4.07
CA ILE A 987 17.00 0.86 3.41
C ILE A 987 17.73 1.37 2.16
N ILE A 988 17.03 2.03 1.22
CA ILE A 988 17.59 2.53 -0.04
C ILE A 988 18.75 3.49 0.21
N ALA A 989 18.58 4.47 1.11
CA ALA A 989 19.60 5.48 1.39
C ALA A 989 20.88 4.89 1.98
N ASN A 990 20.77 3.94 2.91
CA ASN A 990 21.96 3.26 3.46
C ASN A 990 22.57 2.28 2.45
N LEU A 991 21.76 1.57 1.67
CA LEU A 991 22.23 0.63 0.66
C LEU A 991 23.11 1.31 -0.39
N ILE A 992 22.64 2.41 -0.98
CA ILE A 992 23.40 3.19 -1.96
C ILE A 992 24.71 3.68 -1.34
N ALA A 993 24.67 4.25 -0.12
CA ALA A 993 25.86 4.74 0.56
C ALA A 993 26.92 3.65 0.82
N PHE A 994 26.52 2.46 1.31
CA PHE A 994 27.44 1.37 1.58
C PHE A 994 28.03 0.75 0.30
N VAL A 995 27.21 0.55 -0.75
CA VAL A 995 27.69 0.00 -2.03
C VAL A 995 28.66 0.98 -2.71
N SER A 996 28.35 2.28 -2.74
CA SER A 996 29.26 3.31 -3.25
C SER A 996 30.55 3.40 -2.45
N PHE A 997 30.51 3.21 -1.13
CA PHE A 997 31.69 3.19 -0.28
C PHE A 997 32.59 1.97 -0.54
N VAL A 998 32.01 0.77 -0.71
CA VAL A 998 32.80 -0.43 -1.08
C VAL A 998 33.43 -0.26 -2.46
N ALA A 999 32.69 0.25 -3.45
CA ALA A 999 33.23 0.54 -4.78
C ALA A 999 34.39 1.57 -4.74
N PHE A 1000 34.27 2.62 -3.93
CA PHE A 1000 35.35 3.57 -3.68
C PHE A 1000 36.59 2.91 -3.06
N VAL A 1001 36.41 2.06 -2.03
CA VAL A 1001 37.52 1.35 -1.39
C VAL A 1001 38.20 0.38 -2.36
N ASN A 1002 37.45 -0.34 -3.19
CA ASN A 1002 38.01 -1.18 -4.25
C ASN A 1002 38.81 -0.37 -5.28
N GLY A 1003 38.34 0.81 -5.68
CA GLY A 1003 39.10 1.73 -6.54
C GLY A 1003 40.42 2.19 -5.91
N VAL A 1004 40.42 2.47 -4.61
CA VAL A 1004 41.65 2.82 -3.86
C VAL A 1004 42.59 1.62 -3.74
N LEU A 1005 42.07 0.41 -3.49
CA LEU A 1005 42.87 -0.82 -3.41
C LEU A 1005 43.50 -1.19 -4.76
N ALA A 1006 42.76 -1.09 -5.87
CA ALA A 1006 43.28 -1.33 -7.20
C ALA A 1006 44.39 -0.33 -7.57
N TRP A 1007 44.20 0.96 -7.21
CA TRP A 1007 45.24 1.98 -7.36
C TRP A 1007 46.50 1.66 -6.54
N LEU A 1008 46.36 1.23 -5.29
CA LEU A 1008 47.50 0.80 -4.46
C LEU A 1008 48.16 -0.48 -5.00
N GLY A 1009 47.39 -1.41 -5.57
CA GLY A 1009 47.89 -2.62 -6.22
C GLY A 1009 48.79 -2.30 -7.42
N MET A 1010 48.35 -1.41 -8.30
CA MET A 1010 49.15 -0.95 -9.45
C MET A 1010 50.50 -0.35 -9.03
N LEU A 1011 50.56 0.34 -7.88
CA LEU A 1011 51.83 0.90 -7.36
C LEU A 1011 52.84 -0.18 -6.89
N VAL A 1012 52.38 -1.40 -6.62
CA VAL A 1012 53.24 -2.55 -6.23
C VAL A 1012 53.31 -3.64 -7.30
N GLY A 1013 52.78 -3.40 -8.51
CA GLY A 1013 52.80 -4.35 -9.62
C GLY A 1013 51.83 -5.52 -9.47
N VAL A 1014 50.72 -5.33 -8.74
CA VAL A 1014 49.65 -6.33 -8.61
C VAL A 1014 48.35 -5.72 -9.16
N GLU A 1015 47.88 -6.26 -10.29
CA GLU A 1015 46.64 -5.83 -10.94
C GLU A 1015 45.40 -6.39 -10.21
N ASP A 1016 44.25 -5.74 -10.40
CA ASP A 1016 42.94 -6.13 -9.86
C ASP A 1016 42.85 -6.42 -8.34
N VAL A 1017 43.70 -5.78 -7.52
CA VAL A 1017 43.62 -5.87 -6.05
C VAL A 1017 42.31 -5.27 -5.53
N SER A 1018 41.41 -6.15 -5.08
CA SER A 1018 40.10 -5.78 -4.54
C SER A 1018 39.89 -6.31 -3.11
N LEU A 1019 38.90 -5.79 -2.39
CA LEU A 1019 38.63 -6.21 -1.02
C LEU A 1019 38.05 -7.64 -0.98
N GLU A 1020 37.33 -8.06 -2.03
CA GLU A 1020 36.88 -9.45 -2.27
C GLU A 1020 38.07 -10.41 -2.39
N TRP A 1021 39.12 -10.02 -3.15
CA TRP A 1021 40.33 -10.81 -3.34
C TRP A 1021 41.09 -10.97 -2.01
N ILE A 1022 41.29 -9.88 -1.27
CA ILE A 1022 41.94 -9.89 0.05
C ILE A 1022 41.16 -10.77 1.03
N CYS A 1023 39.83 -10.61 1.10
CA CYS A 1023 38.98 -11.44 1.95
C CYS A 1023 39.00 -12.92 1.51
N GLY A 1024 39.09 -13.22 0.22
CA GLY A 1024 39.22 -14.59 -0.28
C GLY A 1024 40.42 -15.34 0.31
N TYR A 1025 41.59 -14.70 0.30
CA TYR A 1025 42.79 -15.24 0.94
C TYR A 1025 42.67 -15.36 2.46
N ILE A 1026 42.05 -14.37 3.13
CA ILE A 1026 41.81 -14.41 4.58
C ILE A 1026 40.86 -15.54 4.99
N PHE A 1027 39.90 -15.91 4.14
CA PHE A 1027 38.90 -16.94 4.44
C PHE A 1027 39.25 -18.35 3.96
N ARG A 1028 40.29 -18.54 3.13
CA ARG A 1028 40.80 -19.88 2.76
C ARG A 1028 41.07 -20.81 3.97
N PRO A 1029 41.72 -20.37 5.06
CA PRO A 1029 41.89 -21.22 6.25
C PRO A 1029 40.57 -21.55 6.96
N LEU A 1030 39.57 -20.66 6.90
CA LEU A 1030 38.24 -20.91 7.47
C LEU A 1030 37.46 -21.93 6.64
N ALA A 1031 37.55 -21.86 5.31
CA ALA A 1031 37.00 -22.88 4.41
C ALA A 1031 37.56 -24.28 4.74
N PHE A 1032 38.89 -24.39 4.89
CA PHE A 1032 39.53 -25.66 5.22
C PHE A 1032 39.04 -26.26 6.56
N VAL A 1033 38.92 -25.45 7.64
CA VAL A 1033 38.42 -25.97 8.93
C VAL A 1033 36.91 -26.25 8.95
N MET A 1034 36.13 -25.70 8.02
CA MET A 1034 34.75 -26.15 7.75
C MET A 1034 34.67 -27.52 7.06
N GLY A 1035 35.82 -28.09 6.67
CA GLY A 1035 35.94 -29.42 6.05
C GLY A 1035 36.04 -29.41 4.52
N VAL A 1036 36.22 -28.24 3.89
CA VAL A 1036 36.51 -28.09 2.46
C VAL A 1036 37.91 -28.67 2.15
N SER A 1037 38.11 -29.28 0.98
CA SER A 1037 39.43 -29.77 0.60
C SER A 1037 40.44 -28.60 0.47
N TRP A 1038 41.73 -28.80 0.75
CA TRP A 1038 42.71 -27.69 0.64
C TRP A 1038 42.86 -27.15 -0.80
N LYS A 1039 42.56 -28.00 -1.80
CA LYS A 1039 42.47 -27.61 -3.21
C LYS A 1039 41.30 -26.64 -3.42
N ASP A 1040 40.09 -27.05 -3.02
CA ASP A 1040 38.85 -26.29 -3.26
C ASP A 1040 38.70 -25.07 -2.32
N SER A 1041 39.47 -25.05 -1.22
CA SER A 1041 39.42 -23.98 -0.19
C SER A 1041 39.83 -22.60 -0.73
N GLU A 1042 40.47 -22.52 -1.90
CA GLU A 1042 40.79 -21.26 -2.56
C GLU A 1042 39.54 -20.65 -3.22
N GLN A 1043 38.83 -21.43 -4.04
CA GLN A 1043 37.56 -21.05 -4.65
C GLN A 1043 36.47 -20.79 -3.60
N VAL A 1044 36.35 -21.66 -2.59
CA VAL A 1044 35.38 -21.48 -1.51
C VAL A 1044 35.76 -20.28 -0.62
N GLY A 1045 37.05 -20.06 -0.38
CA GLY A 1045 37.56 -18.84 0.26
C GLY A 1045 37.14 -17.59 -0.52
N GLN A 1046 37.37 -17.55 -1.84
CA GLN A 1046 36.96 -16.46 -2.72
C GLN A 1046 35.45 -16.21 -2.69
N VAL A 1047 34.63 -17.25 -2.74
CA VAL A 1047 33.16 -17.16 -2.68
C VAL A 1047 32.69 -16.59 -1.33
N ILE A 1048 33.30 -17.00 -0.21
CA ILE A 1048 33.05 -16.40 1.11
C ILE A 1048 33.52 -14.94 1.15
N GLY A 1049 34.63 -14.62 0.48
CA GLY A 1049 35.16 -13.26 0.31
C GLY A 1049 34.18 -12.33 -0.40
N ILE A 1050 33.77 -12.69 -1.62
CA ILE A 1050 32.74 -12.00 -2.42
C ILE A 1050 31.48 -11.78 -1.58
N LYS A 1051 30.99 -12.84 -0.92
CA LYS A 1051 29.81 -12.78 -0.06
C LYS A 1051 29.95 -11.77 1.09
N THR A 1052 31.12 -11.69 1.71
CA THR A 1052 31.37 -10.86 2.90
C THR A 1052 31.62 -9.39 2.55
N VAL A 1053 31.82 -9.05 1.27
CA VAL A 1053 32.22 -7.72 0.80
C VAL A 1053 31.17 -7.10 -0.12
N VAL A 1054 30.67 -7.85 -1.10
CA VAL A 1054 29.64 -7.42 -2.06
C VAL A 1054 28.28 -7.85 -1.52
N ASN A 1055 27.85 -9.07 -1.83
CA ASN A 1055 26.64 -9.73 -1.36
C ASN A 1055 26.69 -11.22 -1.68
N GLU A 1056 25.77 -11.98 -1.10
CA GLU A 1056 25.60 -13.40 -1.35
C GLU A 1056 25.06 -13.73 -2.76
N PHE A 1057 24.36 -12.82 -3.45
CA PHE A 1057 23.91 -13.03 -4.84
C PHE A 1057 25.09 -13.30 -5.80
N VAL A 1058 26.08 -12.39 -5.83
CA VAL A 1058 27.26 -12.54 -6.70
C VAL A 1058 28.10 -13.75 -6.27
N ALA A 1059 28.11 -14.07 -4.97
CA ALA A 1059 28.76 -15.26 -4.46
C ALA A 1059 28.07 -16.56 -4.91
N TYR A 1060 26.73 -16.61 -4.94
CA TYR A 1060 25.97 -17.76 -5.46
C TYR A 1060 26.13 -17.90 -6.97
N GLN A 1061 26.11 -16.81 -7.73
CA GLN A 1061 26.42 -16.86 -9.16
C GLN A 1061 27.80 -17.47 -9.40
N ARG A 1062 28.84 -16.98 -8.70
CA ARG A 1062 30.21 -17.47 -8.85
C ARG A 1062 30.39 -18.91 -8.36
N LEU A 1063 29.65 -19.31 -7.32
CA LEU A 1063 29.57 -20.71 -6.88
C LEU A 1063 28.91 -21.60 -7.94
N GLY A 1064 27.86 -21.12 -8.60
CA GLY A 1064 27.18 -21.78 -9.72
C GLY A 1064 28.09 -22.02 -10.91
N GLU A 1065 28.88 -21.00 -11.31
CA GLU A 1065 29.94 -21.13 -12.31
C GLU A 1065 30.95 -22.23 -11.90
N PHE A 1066 31.43 -22.20 -10.64
CA PHE A 1066 32.37 -23.21 -10.14
C PHE A 1066 31.79 -24.64 -10.09
N ILE A 1067 30.48 -24.81 -9.89
CA ILE A 1067 29.77 -26.10 -9.92
C ILE A 1067 29.61 -26.59 -11.36
N ARG A 1068 29.16 -25.71 -12.28
CA ARG A 1068 28.94 -26.05 -13.70
C ARG A 1068 30.24 -26.43 -14.40
N ASP A 1069 31.33 -25.75 -14.05
CA ASP A 1069 32.64 -25.95 -14.66
C ASP A 1069 33.45 -27.07 -13.93
N ASP A 1070 32.79 -27.87 -13.07
CA ASP A 1070 33.31 -29.00 -12.23
C ASP A 1070 34.62 -28.69 -11.49
N SER A 1071 34.80 -27.41 -11.11
CA SER A 1071 36.06 -26.89 -10.57
C SER A 1071 36.27 -27.18 -9.08
N ILE A 1072 35.20 -27.53 -8.36
CA ILE A 1072 35.16 -27.85 -6.93
C ILE A 1072 34.33 -29.11 -6.69
N THR A 1073 34.68 -29.91 -5.68
CA THR A 1073 33.93 -31.14 -5.39
C THR A 1073 32.50 -30.84 -4.88
N LYS A 1074 31.54 -31.74 -5.16
CA LYS A 1074 30.13 -31.59 -4.71
C LYS A 1074 30.00 -31.37 -3.20
N ARG A 1075 30.86 -32.00 -2.39
CA ARG A 1075 30.93 -31.77 -0.94
C ARG A 1075 31.45 -30.37 -0.59
N SER A 1076 32.52 -29.91 -1.22
CA SER A 1076 32.99 -28.52 -1.07
C SER A 1076 31.94 -27.49 -1.51
N ALA A 1077 31.25 -27.72 -2.63
CA ALA A 1077 30.14 -26.87 -3.11
C ALA A 1077 28.96 -26.82 -2.12
N THR A 1078 28.64 -27.94 -1.47
CA THR A 1078 27.57 -27.99 -0.47
C THR A 1078 28.01 -27.30 0.84
N ILE A 1079 29.25 -27.49 1.30
CA ILE A 1079 29.78 -26.75 2.46
C ILE A 1079 29.82 -25.23 2.17
N ALA A 1080 30.23 -24.84 0.95
CA ALA A 1080 30.22 -23.46 0.50
C ALA A 1080 28.80 -22.85 0.52
N THR A 1081 27.79 -23.57 -0.01
CA THR A 1081 26.38 -23.18 0.03
C THR A 1081 25.96 -22.78 1.45
N TYR A 1082 26.23 -23.61 2.47
CA TYR A 1082 25.88 -23.26 3.86
C TYR A 1082 26.70 -22.06 4.39
N ALA A 1083 27.98 -21.97 4.03
CA ALA A 1083 28.87 -20.90 4.50
C ALA A 1083 28.48 -19.51 3.95
N ILE A 1084 27.87 -19.44 2.75
CA ILE A 1084 27.34 -18.19 2.18
C ILE A 1084 25.84 -17.98 2.40
N CYS A 1085 25.12 -18.93 2.99
CA CYS A 1085 23.68 -18.85 3.28
C CYS A 1085 23.33 -17.93 4.47
N GLY A 1086 23.68 -16.64 4.36
CA GLY A 1086 23.18 -15.61 5.26
C GLY A 1086 23.59 -14.19 4.89
N PHE A 1087 22.68 -13.21 5.06
CA PHE A 1087 22.87 -11.81 4.63
C PHE A 1087 23.97 -10.99 5.36
N ALA A 1088 24.96 -11.61 6.00
CA ALA A 1088 26.12 -10.91 6.54
C ALA A 1088 27.05 -10.39 5.42
N ASN A 1089 26.73 -9.20 4.90
CA ASN A 1089 27.52 -8.38 3.97
C ASN A 1089 27.36 -6.87 4.32
N PRO A 1090 28.18 -5.93 3.81
CA PRO A 1090 28.13 -4.50 4.19
C PRO A 1090 26.90 -3.77 3.69
N SER A 1091 26.36 -4.16 2.53
CA SER A 1091 25.14 -3.59 1.97
C SER A 1091 23.95 -3.87 2.90
N SER A 1092 23.82 -5.13 3.33
CA SER A 1092 22.87 -5.63 4.31
C SER A 1092 23.09 -5.08 5.72
N LEU A 1093 24.33 -4.74 6.11
CA LEU A 1093 24.59 -3.99 7.33
C LEU A 1093 23.90 -2.61 7.29
N GLY A 1094 23.94 -1.93 6.14
CA GLY A 1094 23.16 -0.73 5.86
C GLY A 1094 21.64 -0.96 5.94
N ILE A 1095 21.14 -2.03 5.32
CA ILE A 1095 19.72 -2.43 5.36
C ILE A 1095 19.25 -2.61 6.81
N MET A 1096 19.95 -3.39 7.62
CA MET A 1096 19.59 -3.66 9.02
C MET A 1096 19.63 -2.39 9.89
N ILE A 1097 20.66 -1.56 9.74
CA ILE A 1097 20.77 -0.29 10.50
C ILE A 1097 19.64 0.66 10.10
N GLY A 1098 19.37 0.81 8.80
CA GLY A 1098 18.27 1.62 8.28
C GLY A 1098 16.92 1.15 8.80
N ALA A 1099 16.65 -0.16 8.70
CA ALA A 1099 15.40 -0.77 9.12
C ALA A 1099 15.14 -0.61 10.63
N MET A 1100 16.08 -1.05 11.47
CA MET A 1100 15.96 -0.96 12.93
C MET A 1100 15.85 0.50 13.40
N SER A 1101 16.58 1.43 12.76
CA SER A 1101 16.51 2.86 13.10
C SER A 1101 15.22 3.53 12.63
N ALA A 1102 14.58 3.04 11.57
CA ALA A 1102 13.26 3.52 11.13
C ALA A 1102 12.13 3.05 12.07
N MET A 1103 12.26 1.88 12.69
CA MET A 1103 11.29 1.36 13.66
C MET A 1103 11.47 1.89 15.08
N ALA A 1104 12.70 2.18 15.51
CA ALA A 1104 13.03 2.74 16.82
C ALA A 1104 14.11 3.84 16.72
N PRO A 1105 13.77 5.04 16.21
CA PRO A 1105 14.72 6.14 16.03
C PRO A 1105 15.47 6.52 17.32
N GLU A 1106 14.78 6.45 18.47
CA GLU A 1106 15.35 6.71 19.80
C GLU A 1106 16.39 5.67 20.24
N ARG A 1107 16.40 4.48 19.63
CA ARG A 1107 17.42 3.44 19.85
C ARG A 1107 18.53 3.45 18.78
N ARG A 1108 18.53 4.38 17.81
CA ARG A 1108 19.52 4.43 16.71
C ARG A 1108 20.98 4.29 17.19
N GLY A 1109 21.37 4.98 18.27
CA GLY A 1109 22.71 4.86 18.84
C GLY A 1109 23.03 3.50 19.48
N ALA A 1110 22.02 2.82 20.04
CA ALA A 1110 22.19 1.46 20.56
C ALA A 1110 22.32 0.44 19.42
N ILE A 1111 21.48 0.57 18.39
CA ILE A 1111 21.52 -0.22 17.15
C ILE A 1111 22.89 -0.10 16.49
N THR A 1112 23.35 1.12 16.18
CA THR A 1112 24.65 1.33 15.51
C THR A 1112 25.80 0.71 16.30
N SER A 1113 25.80 0.83 17.64
CA SER A 1113 26.85 0.30 18.52
C SER A 1113 27.02 -1.22 18.49
N VAL A 1114 25.99 -1.99 18.14
CA VAL A 1114 26.05 -3.46 18.08
C VAL A 1114 26.21 -4.00 16.67
N SER A 1115 25.76 -3.26 15.64
CA SER A 1115 25.67 -3.71 14.23
C SER A 1115 26.87 -4.51 13.71
N PHE A 1116 28.10 -3.97 13.85
CA PHE A 1116 29.30 -4.61 13.32
C PHE A 1116 29.61 -5.94 14.03
N ARG A 1117 29.34 -6.02 15.34
CA ARG A 1117 29.43 -7.28 16.09
C ARG A 1117 28.33 -8.25 15.68
N SER A 1118 27.14 -7.76 15.34
CA SER A 1118 26.02 -8.58 14.86
C SER A 1118 26.31 -9.18 13.48
N PHE A 1119 26.88 -8.39 12.56
CA PHE A 1119 27.33 -8.83 11.23
C PHE A 1119 28.33 -9.99 11.32
N ILE A 1120 29.38 -9.86 12.15
CA ILE A 1120 30.37 -10.94 12.35
C ILE A 1120 29.73 -12.17 13.03
N THR A 1121 28.79 -11.96 13.94
CA THR A 1121 28.03 -13.05 14.59
C THR A 1121 27.22 -13.84 13.58
N GLY A 1122 26.59 -13.16 12.61
CA GLY A 1122 25.86 -13.79 11.50
C GLY A 1122 26.78 -14.64 10.62
N SER A 1123 27.94 -14.12 10.20
CA SER A 1123 28.92 -14.89 9.43
C SER A 1123 29.42 -16.12 10.18
N ILE A 1124 29.76 -15.99 11.47
CA ILE A 1124 30.22 -17.13 12.29
C ILE A 1124 29.10 -18.18 12.46
N ALA A 1125 27.83 -17.76 12.55
CA ALA A 1125 26.70 -18.69 12.57
C ALA A 1125 26.58 -19.48 11.26
N CYS A 1126 26.70 -18.83 10.09
CA CYS A 1126 26.75 -19.51 8.78
C CYS A 1126 27.91 -20.51 8.69
N PHE A 1127 29.09 -20.15 9.22
CA PHE A 1127 30.24 -21.07 9.26
C PHE A 1127 30.02 -22.26 10.21
N MET A 1128 29.28 -22.06 11.31
CA MET A 1128 28.89 -23.17 12.19
C MET A 1128 27.83 -24.09 11.56
N THR A 1129 26.90 -23.58 10.74
CA THR A 1129 25.98 -24.45 9.99
C THR A 1129 26.67 -25.18 8.84
N ALA A 1130 27.64 -24.55 8.18
CA ALA A 1130 28.54 -25.21 7.23
C ALA A 1130 29.35 -26.33 7.87
N CYS A 1131 29.82 -26.16 9.12
CA CYS A 1131 30.44 -27.27 9.86
C CYS A 1131 29.46 -28.41 10.15
N ILE A 1132 28.19 -28.13 10.45
CA ILE A 1132 27.16 -29.18 10.64
C ILE A 1132 26.91 -29.92 9.32
N ALA A 1133 26.86 -29.21 8.19
CA ALA A 1133 26.71 -29.81 6.87
C ALA A 1133 27.91 -30.69 6.49
N GLY A 1134 29.14 -30.16 6.57
CA GLY A 1134 30.37 -30.90 6.25
C GLY A 1134 30.62 -32.13 7.14
N LEU A 1135 30.01 -32.16 8.33
CA LEU A 1135 30.01 -33.29 9.26
C LEU A 1135 28.95 -34.34 8.91
N LEU A 1136 27.79 -33.94 8.38
CA LEU A 1136 26.63 -34.82 8.18
C LEU A 1136 26.36 -35.25 6.73
N ILE A 1137 27.04 -34.69 5.73
CA ILE A 1137 26.93 -35.10 4.31
C ILE A 1137 27.85 -36.30 4.02
N ASP A 1138 27.36 -37.32 3.34
CA ASP A 1138 28.13 -38.46 2.81
C ASP A 1138 28.53 -38.22 1.34
N ASP A 1139 29.75 -38.58 0.95
CA ASP A 1139 30.22 -38.51 -0.44
C ASP A 1139 29.69 -39.65 -1.35
N PHE A 1140 29.07 -40.69 -0.76
CA PHE A 1140 28.77 -41.95 -1.44
C PHE A 1140 27.34 -42.11 -1.96
N HIS A 1141 26.41 -41.23 -1.61
CA HIS A 1141 25.07 -41.24 -2.20
C HIS A 1141 25.01 -40.29 -3.40
N PRO A 1142 24.74 -40.77 -4.63
CA PRO A 1142 24.17 -39.89 -5.63
C PRO A 1142 22.82 -39.40 -5.10
N MET A 1143 22.65 -38.08 -5.03
CA MET A 1143 21.31 -37.50 -5.04
C MET A 1143 20.80 -37.70 -6.47
N ASP A 1144 19.99 -38.74 -6.68
CA ASP A 1144 19.53 -39.13 -8.00
C ASP A 1144 18.74 -38.01 -8.69
N GLY A 1145 18.86 -37.95 -10.03
CA GLY A 1145 18.19 -36.98 -10.87
C GLY A 1145 16.69 -37.23 -11.03
N SER A 1146 15.94 -37.23 -9.93
CA SER A 1146 14.48 -37.46 -9.91
C SER A 1146 13.65 -36.17 -9.81
N TYR A 1147 14.29 -35.00 -9.84
CA TYR A 1147 13.63 -33.68 -9.88
C TYR A 1147 13.48 -33.10 -11.30
N THR A 1148 13.93 -33.82 -12.35
CA THR A 1148 13.70 -33.47 -13.77
C THR A 1148 12.26 -33.74 -14.20
N THR A 1149 11.30 -32.99 -13.64
CA THR A 1149 9.91 -32.87 -14.14
C THR A 1149 9.16 -31.62 -13.66
N LEU A 1150 9.66 -30.85 -12.70
CA LEU A 1150 9.03 -29.57 -12.26
C LEU A 1150 9.50 -28.33 -13.05
N GLU A 1151 10.23 -28.54 -14.14
CA GLU A 1151 10.87 -27.48 -14.93
C GLU A 1151 9.96 -26.90 -16.04
N ASN A 1152 8.65 -27.24 -16.05
CA ASN A 1152 7.73 -26.85 -17.12
C ASN A 1152 6.29 -26.51 -16.66
N SER A 1153 6.02 -26.45 -15.36
CA SER A 1153 4.76 -25.89 -14.84
C SER A 1153 4.87 -24.37 -14.68
N THR A 1154 4.65 -23.66 -15.80
CA THR A 1154 4.49 -22.20 -15.96
C THR A 1154 4.46 -21.38 -14.66
N ILE A 1155 5.60 -20.76 -14.32
CA ILE A 1155 5.64 -19.63 -13.38
C ILE A 1155 5.30 -18.37 -14.18
N VAL A 1156 4.16 -17.74 -13.87
CA VAL A 1156 3.64 -16.50 -14.49
C VAL A 1156 3.14 -15.56 -13.41
#